data_AF-A0A9P0G277-F1
#
_entry.id   AF-A0A9P0G277-F1
#
_cell.length_a   1.000
_cell.length_b   1.000
_cell.length_c   1.000
_cell.angle_alpha   90.00
_cell.angle_beta   90.00
_cell.angle_gamma   90.00
#
_symmetry.space_group_name_H-M   'P 1'
#
loop_
_entity.id
_entity.type
_entity.pdbx_description
1 polymer ?
#
loop_
_entity_poly.entity_id
_entity_poly.type
_entity_poly.pdbx_seq_one_letter_code
_entity_poly.pdbx_strand_id
1 'polypeptide(L)'
;MTPQEKVQARKLWQEKAKRRRRLLQEKLNGSSVPERRKPDKRTQAAQLKSSRARRRRNLMIKTQAADIIKLKSRVDCYKKRLQRLSTELTSKLSTEDSPNTKVNALVNSPTARDLEIVRKQLLYGEVLSRQLNENYSNLSSTKEKKIFKRVISGKLVNKYNVLDKEKTVKPLKNLTRNCKLIESRQKSRKYYGIMKKKIITFMEEYSNSRVCAGKKDCITKQGERKQKRIRLDTLFNLHKLFLEKSQVQISYSAFCKLQPFWIVEPHCSNRNTCMCVTHSNMDLCLSSLYNAKIISVPNHVSFLNSICCNRHDEKCLARKCEKCLARKCENCKHKGIDYKEFDNSNPLNYQKWQSVRQDYVDPKTKKTKTVTKCVKSTLKINPRDLILDLENNDNNELNIVHQYQALKAKKENLTDSDAIIHVDFSENFQTKYAEEVQSFHFGGSRQQISMHTVVVYTKRAGEDIKSKCFCTLSENLSHSPSAIWAHLQPILDSLPATVTNLHFLSDGPVTQYRNKIMFKVLATKLEEFYPNLMNFSWNYHESGHGKGAPDGVGATCKRTADKLVASGTDISSLEDFTQVLQKNCPNITVLIITDADIADKEAKFEPAKTIKTFTGTLKVHQICGSVFLPNRLIMKSLSCFCNPDNCDHFKLSILDFSQTKSKSRWCIDNVYSSACDTDYEPLSIRLTKKSTKKKHHSKPSSSRTLRSQKHTR
;
A
#
# COMPACT_ATOMS: atom_id res chain seq x y z
N MET A 1 -49.04 -6.27 27.87
CA MET A 1 -48.97 -5.85 29.28
C MET A 1 -50.04 -4.81 29.53
N THR A 2 -50.94 -5.07 30.47
CA THR A 2 -51.96 -4.12 30.90
C THR A 2 -51.32 -2.90 31.58
N PRO A 3 -52.01 -1.75 31.66
CA PRO A 3 -51.48 -0.57 32.36
C PRO A 3 -51.08 -0.85 33.82
N GLN A 4 -51.81 -1.73 34.50
CA GLN A 4 -51.51 -2.16 35.87
C GLN A 4 -50.18 -2.94 35.96
N GLU A 5 -49.89 -3.82 34.99
CA GLU A 5 -48.63 -4.55 34.94
C GLU A 5 -47.44 -3.62 34.67
N LYS A 6 -47.63 -2.54 33.89
CA LYS A 6 -46.59 -1.52 33.67
C LYS A 6 -46.29 -0.73 34.94
N VAL A 7 -47.32 -0.39 35.73
CA VAL A 7 -47.16 0.29 37.02
C VAL A 7 -46.45 -0.60 38.03
N GLN A 8 -46.82 -1.88 38.12
CA GLN A 8 -46.14 -2.85 38.99
C GLN A 8 -44.68 -3.06 38.58
N ALA A 9 -44.39 -3.20 37.28
CA ALA A 9 -43.02 -3.32 36.79
C ALA A 9 -42.17 -2.07 37.11
N ARG A 10 -42.78 -0.87 37.05
CA ARG A 10 -42.09 0.38 37.38
C ARG A 10 -41.81 0.51 38.88
N LYS A 11 -42.74 0.09 39.74
CA LYS A 11 -42.52 -0.01 41.20
C LYS A 11 -41.40 -1.00 41.55
N LEU A 12 -41.43 -2.20 40.96
CA LEU A 12 -40.39 -3.22 41.12
C LEU A 12 -39.01 -2.75 40.64
N TRP A 13 -38.97 -1.97 39.56
CA TRP A 13 -37.73 -1.40 39.05
C TRP A 13 -37.17 -0.32 39.99
N GLN A 14 -38.03 0.55 40.51
CA GLN A 14 -37.63 1.59 41.47
C GLN A 14 -37.13 0.99 42.80
N GLU A 15 -37.78 -0.05 43.31
CA GLU A 15 -37.32 -0.78 44.51
C GLU A 15 -35.96 -1.45 44.28
N LYS A 16 -35.77 -2.12 43.13
CA LYS A 16 -34.47 -2.70 42.77
C LYS A 16 -33.38 -1.64 42.63
N ALA A 17 -33.69 -0.48 42.06
CA ALA A 17 -32.75 0.63 41.92
C ALA A 17 -32.35 1.22 43.29
N LYS A 18 -33.32 1.42 44.20
CA LYS A 18 -33.05 1.84 45.59
C LYS A 18 -32.19 0.84 46.34
N ARG A 19 -32.50 -0.46 46.23
CA ARG A 19 -31.72 -1.54 46.87
C ARG A 19 -30.29 -1.59 46.34
N ARG A 20 -30.09 -1.36 45.04
CA ARG A 20 -28.76 -1.33 44.40
C ARG A 20 -27.94 -0.13 44.85
N ARG A 21 -28.56 1.04 45.05
CA ARG A 21 -27.89 2.23 45.62
C ARG A 21 -27.47 2.01 47.07
N ARG A 22 -28.34 1.43 47.92
CA ARG A 22 -27.98 1.07 49.31
C ARG A 22 -26.79 0.12 49.37
N LEU A 23 -26.80 -0.94 48.56
CA LEU A 23 -25.69 -1.90 48.48
C LEU A 23 -24.36 -1.29 47.96
N LEU A 24 -24.43 -0.23 47.16
CA LEU A 24 -23.25 0.50 46.70
C LEU A 24 -22.72 1.46 47.78
N GLN A 25 -23.61 2.10 48.54
CA GLN A 25 -23.24 2.93 49.69
C GLN A 25 -22.64 2.10 50.84
N GLU A 26 -23.22 0.93 51.15
CA GLU A 26 -22.64 -0.01 52.12
C GLU A 26 -21.25 -0.52 51.70
N LYS A 27 -21.02 -0.68 50.39
CA LYS A 27 -19.69 -1.04 49.84
C LYS A 27 -18.66 0.08 49.88
N LEU A 28 -19.08 1.34 49.86
CA LEU A 28 -18.20 2.51 49.94
C LEU A 28 -17.85 2.85 51.39
N ASN A 29 -18.79 2.65 52.32
CA ASN A 29 -18.59 2.96 53.75
C ASN A 29 -17.90 1.81 54.54
N GLY A 30 -17.83 0.60 54.00
CA GLY A 30 -17.14 -0.55 54.61
C GLY A 30 -15.69 -0.70 54.16
N SER A 31 -14.84 0.32 54.39
CA SER A 31 -13.40 0.26 54.13
C SER A 31 -12.61 0.06 55.43
N SER A 32 -12.89 -1.03 56.14
CA SER A 32 -11.92 -1.68 57.00
C SER A 32 -11.87 -3.13 56.57
N VAL A 33 -10.69 -3.59 56.12
CA VAL A 33 -10.49 -4.95 55.62
C VAL A 33 -10.64 -5.91 56.79
N PRO A 34 -11.66 -6.79 56.82
CA PRO A 34 -11.64 -7.93 57.72
C PRO A 34 -10.92 -9.05 56.98
N GLU A 35 -9.87 -9.55 57.62
CA GLU A 35 -9.14 -10.75 57.25
C GLU A 35 -10.13 -11.87 56.88
N ARG A 36 -10.14 -12.27 55.60
CA ARG A 36 -11.07 -13.29 55.10
C ARG A 36 -10.72 -14.64 55.70
N ARG A 37 -11.44 -15.05 56.75
CA ARG A 37 -11.48 -16.46 57.18
C ARG A 37 -11.91 -17.32 56.00
N LYS A 38 -11.07 -18.31 55.64
CA LYS A 38 -11.32 -19.27 54.57
C LYS A 38 -12.67 -19.97 54.83
N PRO A 39 -13.60 -20.04 53.87
CA PRO A 39 -14.88 -20.71 54.08
C PRO A 39 -14.66 -22.21 54.30
N ASP A 40 -15.36 -22.75 55.29
CA ASP A 40 -15.30 -24.16 55.71
C ASP A 40 -15.53 -25.13 54.51
N LYS A 41 -14.82 -26.27 54.51
CA LYS A 41 -14.81 -27.25 53.41
C LYS A 41 -16.23 -27.72 53.06
N ARG A 42 -17.13 -27.75 54.05
CA ARG A 42 -18.53 -28.16 53.91
C ARG A 42 -19.34 -27.18 53.04
N THR A 43 -19.07 -25.88 53.15
CA THR A 43 -19.79 -24.82 52.42
C THR A 43 -19.37 -24.75 50.95
N GLN A 44 -18.09 -24.99 50.65
CA GLN A 44 -17.61 -25.10 49.26
C GLN A 44 -18.19 -26.35 48.56
N ALA A 45 -18.25 -27.49 49.25
CA ALA A 45 -18.85 -28.70 48.72
C ALA A 45 -20.34 -28.52 48.37
N ALA A 46 -21.10 -27.80 49.22
CA ALA A 46 -22.50 -27.48 48.97
C ALA A 46 -22.69 -26.57 47.74
N GLN A 47 -21.85 -25.54 47.58
CA GLN A 47 -21.88 -24.66 46.41
C GLN A 47 -21.56 -25.40 45.10
N LEU A 48 -20.58 -26.32 45.13
CA LEU A 48 -20.23 -27.16 43.98
C LEU A 48 -21.36 -28.13 43.61
N LYS A 49 -22.03 -28.75 44.59
CA LYS A 49 -23.23 -29.59 44.35
C LYS A 49 -24.36 -28.78 43.70
N SER A 50 -24.64 -27.58 44.21
CA SER A 50 -25.66 -26.69 43.66
C SER A 50 -25.36 -26.26 42.22
N SER A 51 -24.11 -25.89 41.94
CA SER A 51 -23.66 -25.53 40.59
C SER A 51 -23.78 -26.69 39.60
N ARG A 52 -23.36 -27.90 39.99
CA ARG A 52 -23.52 -29.12 39.19
C ARG A 52 -24.99 -29.44 38.90
N ALA A 53 -25.88 -29.32 39.90
CA ALA A 53 -27.31 -29.52 39.73
C ALA A 53 -27.95 -28.50 38.77
N ARG A 54 -27.54 -27.23 38.85
CA ARG A 54 -28.01 -26.17 37.94
C ARG A 54 -27.53 -26.41 36.51
N ARG A 55 -26.30 -26.90 36.32
CA ARG A 55 -25.74 -27.26 35.00
C ARG A 55 -26.48 -28.45 34.38
N ARG A 56 -26.83 -29.48 35.17
CA ARG A 56 -27.65 -30.62 34.72
C ARG A 56 -29.05 -30.17 34.26
N ARG A 57 -29.73 -29.32 35.03
CA ARG A 57 -31.04 -28.76 34.63
C ARG A 57 -30.97 -27.99 33.32
N ASN A 58 -29.97 -27.12 33.15
CA ASN A 58 -29.82 -26.35 31.92
C ASN A 58 -29.53 -27.24 30.71
N LEU A 59 -28.85 -28.38 30.90
CA LEU A 59 -28.64 -29.36 29.85
C LEU A 59 -29.96 -30.04 29.46
N MET A 60 -30.77 -30.48 30.43
CA MET A 60 -32.09 -31.08 30.16
C MET A 60 -33.03 -30.12 29.43
N ILE A 61 -33.04 -28.84 29.81
CA ILE A 61 -33.85 -27.82 29.13
C ILE A 61 -33.41 -27.69 27.66
N LYS A 62 -32.10 -27.71 27.39
CA LYS A 62 -31.57 -27.65 26.01
C LYS A 62 -31.92 -28.89 25.19
N THR A 63 -31.85 -30.09 25.77
CA THR A 63 -32.21 -31.32 25.06
C THR A 63 -33.71 -31.37 24.77
N GLN A 64 -34.55 -31.02 25.74
CA GLN A 64 -36.00 -30.92 25.52
C GLN A 64 -36.38 -29.88 24.47
N ALA A 65 -35.70 -28.72 24.44
CA ALA A 65 -35.93 -27.71 23.40
C ALA A 65 -35.56 -28.23 21.99
N ALA A 66 -34.49 -29.01 21.87
CA ALA A 66 -34.11 -29.64 20.61
C ALA A 66 -35.13 -30.69 20.14
N ASP A 67 -35.66 -31.50 21.06
CA ASP A 67 -36.69 -32.48 20.75
C ASP A 67 -38.02 -31.84 20.31
N ILE A 68 -38.42 -30.74 20.96
CA ILE A 68 -39.60 -29.96 20.56
C ILE A 68 -39.44 -29.44 19.12
N ILE A 69 -38.26 -28.95 18.76
CA ILE A 69 -37.98 -28.49 17.38
C ILE A 69 -38.10 -29.66 16.39
N LYS A 70 -37.58 -30.84 16.74
CA LYS A 70 -37.65 -32.04 15.90
C LYS A 70 -39.08 -32.58 15.76
N LEU A 71 -39.91 -32.48 16.79
CA LEU A 71 -41.32 -32.86 16.73
C LEU A 71 -42.13 -31.88 15.87
N LYS A 72 -41.88 -30.56 16.01
CA LYS A 72 -42.54 -29.54 15.18
C LYS A 72 -42.27 -29.75 13.68
N SER A 73 -41.03 -30.07 13.31
CA SER A 73 -40.69 -30.35 11.90
C SER A 73 -41.37 -31.61 11.35
N ARG A 74 -41.57 -32.66 12.19
CA ARG A 74 -42.36 -33.84 11.80
C ARG A 74 -43.82 -33.49 11.57
N VAL A 75 -44.43 -32.70 12.45
CA VAL A 75 -45.83 -32.26 12.31
C VAL A 75 -46.03 -31.49 10.99
N ASP A 76 -45.13 -30.58 10.64
CA ASP A 76 -45.20 -29.85 9.37
C ASP A 76 -45.08 -30.77 8.14
N CYS A 77 -44.28 -31.83 8.24
CA CYS A 77 -44.15 -32.83 7.19
C CYS A 77 -45.47 -33.60 6.99
N TYR A 78 -46.12 -34.01 8.08
CA TYR A 78 -47.42 -34.68 8.01
C TYR A 78 -48.53 -33.77 7.48
N LYS A 79 -48.56 -32.48 7.88
CA LYS A 79 -49.50 -31.49 7.33
C LYS A 79 -49.37 -31.35 5.81
N LYS A 80 -48.14 -31.24 5.30
CA LYS A 80 -47.88 -31.17 3.85
C LYS A 80 -48.31 -32.45 3.11
N ARG A 81 -48.15 -33.62 3.74
CA ARG A 81 -48.62 -34.89 3.16
C ARG A 81 -50.14 -34.96 3.07
N LEU A 82 -50.83 -34.52 4.11
CA LEU A 82 -52.30 -34.48 4.16
C LEU A 82 -52.85 -33.52 3.09
N GLN A 83 -52.19 -32.38 2.89
CA GLN A 83 -52.53 -31.41 1.86
C GLN A 83 -52.35 -31.94 0.43
N ARG A 84 -51.38 -32.84 0.19
CA ARG A 84 -51.18 -33.52 -1.11
C ARG A 84 -52.29 -34.53 -1.37
N LEU A 85 -52.64 -35.33 -0.37
CA LEU A 85 -53.73 -36.30 -0.48
C LEU A 85 -55.08 -35.62 -0.75
N SER A 86 -55.32 -34.45 -0.15
CA SER A 86 -56.55 -33.67 -0.45
C SER A 86 -56.54 -33.07 -1.85
N THR A 87 -55.36 -32.69 -2.40
CA THR A 87 -55.25 -32.21 -3.80
C THR A 87 -55.40 -33.34 -4.81
N GLU A 88 -54.94 -34.54 -4.47
CA GLU A 88 -55.05 -35.75 -5.30
C GLU A 88 -56.51 -36.24 -5.40
N LEU A 89 -57.31 -36.02 -4.36
CA LEU A 89 -58.75 -36.27 -4.37
C LEU A 89 -59.51 -35.30 -5.30
N THR A 90 -59.02 -34.05 -5.42
CA THR A 90 -59.64 -33.00 -6.26
C THR A 90 -59.18 -33.03 -7.72
N SER A 91 -58.02 -33.62 -8.03
CA SER A 91 -57.49 -33.69 -9.41
C SER A 91 -58.08 -34.81 -10.29
N LYS A 92 -58.97 -35.67 -9.75
CA LYS A 92 -59.65 -36.72 -10.53
C LYS A 92 -60.75 -36.19 -11.48
N LEU A 93 -60.92 -34.87 -11.58
CA LEU A 93 -61.98 -34.20 -12.34
C LEU A 93 -61.53 -33.52 -13.65
N SER A 94 -60.27 -33.66 -14.10
CA SER A 94 -59.79 -33.07 -15.35
C SER A 94 -59.55 -34.10 -16.47
N THR A 95 -60.23 -33.91 -17.61
CA THR A 95 -60.33 -34.77 -18.79
C THR A 95 -59.21 -34.57 -19.82
N GLU A 96 -57.93 -34.70 -19.42
CA GLU A 96 -56.82 -34.87 -20.37
C GLU A 96 -55.99 -36.10 -19.99
N ASP A 97 -55.97 -37.10 -20.86
CA ASP A 97 -55.21 -38.33 -20.63
C ASP A 97 -53.71 -38.05 -20.60
N SER A 98 -53.10 -38.29 -19.45
CA SER A 98 -51.65 -38.24 -19.33
C SER A 98 -51.00 -39.27 -20.28
N PRO A 99 -49.76 -39.04 -20.74
CA PRO A 99 -48.99 -40.05 -21.48
C PRO A 99 -48.96 -41.41 -20.80
N ASN A 100 -48.91 -41.47 -19.46
CA ASN A 100 -49.02 -42.72 -18.71
C ASN A 100 -50.42 -43.35 -18.84
N THR A 101 -51.48 -42.56 -18.90
CA THR A 101 -52.85 -43.04 -19.11
C THR A 101 -53.00 -43.68 -20.49
N LYS A 102 -52.42 -43.06 -21.54
CA LYS A 102 -52.40 -43.60 -22.91
C LYS A 102 -51.56 -44.89 -23.01
N VAL A 103 -50.38 -44.92 -22.38
CA VAL A 103 -49.53 -46.13 -22.34
C VAL A 103 -50.20 -47.25 -21.57
N ASN A 104 -50.81 -46.96 -20.41
CA ASN A 104 -51.50 -47.98 -19.62
C ASN A 104 -52.77 -48.49 -20.29
N ALA A 105 -53.50 -47.66 -21.05
CA ALA A 105 -54.64 -48.11 -21.86
C ALA A 105 -54.20 -49.11 -22.94
N LEU A 106 -53.03 -48.92 -23.56
CA LEU A 106 -52.42 -49.84 -24.51
C LEU A 106 -51.90 -51.14 -23.87
N VAL A 107 -51.39 -51.07 -22.63
CA VAL A 107 -50.84 -52.24 -21.92
C VAL A 107 -51.93 -53.11 -21.29
N ASN A 108 -53.06 -52.53 -20.88
CA ASN A 108 -54.10 -53.22 -20.11
C ASN A 108 -55.26 -53.79 -20.97
N SER A 109 -55.21 -53.69 -22.31
CA SER A 109 -56.16 -54.31 -23.23
C SER A 109 -55.44 -55.30 -24.16
N PRO A 110 -55.45 -56.61 -23.88
CA PRO A 110 -54.73 -57.58 -24.69
C PRO A 110 -55.65 -58.13 -25.79
N THR A 111 -55.76 -57.44 -26.92
CA THR A 111 -56.18 -58.09 -28.19
C THR A 111 -54.97 -58.27 -29.12
N ALA A 112 -55.04 -59.23 -30.05
CA ALA A 112 -53.93 -59.53 -30.96
C ALA A 112 -53.50 -58.33 -31.83
N ARG A 113 -54.41 -57.38 -32.11
CA ARG A 113 -54.11 -56.10 -32.80
C ARG A 113 -53.29 -55.14 -31.92
N ASP A 114 -53.52 -55.12 -30.62
CA ASP A 114 -52.84 -54.22 -29.68
C ASP A 114 -51.36 -54.59 -29.50
N LEU A 115 -51.02 -55.88 -29.65
CA LEU A 115 -49.64 -56.38 -29.63
C LEU A 115 -48.79 -55.85 -30.80
N GLU A 116 -49.39 -55.69 -31.99
CA GLU A 116 -48.71 -55.10 -33.15
C GLU A 116 -48.50 -53.59 -32.97
N ILE A 117 -49.49 -52.90 -32.37
CA ILE A 117 -49.39 -51.47 -32.03
C ILE A 117 -48.30 -51.24 -30.99
N VAL A 118 -48.25 -52.06 -29.94
CA VAL A 118 -47.20 -52.02 -28.92
C VAL A 118 -45.82 -52.30 -29.55
N ARG A 119 -45.69 -53.29 -30.45
CA ARG A 119 -44.45 -53.55 -31.19
C ARG A 119 -44.02 -52.36 -32.04
N LYS A 120 -44.94 -51.72 -32.78
CA LYS A 120 -44.64 -50.52 -33.59
C LYS A 120 -44.19 -49.34 -32.74
N GLN A 121 -44.79 -49.13 -31.58
CA GLN A 121 -44.42 -48.04 -30.65
C GLN A 121 -43.07 -48.29 -29.95
N LEU A 122 -42.77 -49.55 -29.58
CA LEU A 122 -41.46 -49.92 -29.05
C LEU A 122 -40.37 -49.78 -30.12
N LEU A 123 -40.64 -50.24 -31.35
CA LEU A 123 -39.73 -50.08 -32.48
C LEU A 123 -39.46 -48.60 -32.77
N TYR A 124 -40.49 -47.75 -32.73
CA TYR A 124 -40.36 -46.30 -32.90
C TYR A 124 -39.39 -45.68 -31.88
N GLY A 125 -39.49 -46.08 -30.60
CA GLY A 125 -38.58 -45.64 -29.54
C GLY A 125 -37.13 -46.09 -29.76
N GLU A 126 -36.92 -47.34 -30.16
CA GLU A 126 -35.58 -47.91 -30.40
C GLU A 126 -34.91 -47.28 -31.64
N VAL A 127 -35.66 -47.12 -32.74
CA VAL A 127 -35.18 -46.50 -33.98
C VAL A 127 -34.80 -45.04 -33.76
N LEU A 128 -35.65 -44.25 -33.09
CA LEU A 128 -35.32 -42.87 -32.74
C LEU A 128 -34.09 -42.79 -31.84
N SER A 129 -33.96 -43.69 -30.87
CA SER A 129 -32.80 -43.72 -29.97
C SER A 129 -31.49 -43.97 -30.73
N ARG A 130 -31.48 -44.88 -31.71
CA ARG A 130 -30.33 -45.11 -32.59
C ARG A 130 -30.02 -43.90 -33.47
N GLN A 131 -31.02 -43.31 -34.12
CA GLN A 131 -30.82 -42.13 -34.97
C GLN A 131 -30.27 -40.92 -34.19
N LEU A 132 -30.76 -40.68 -32.97
CA LEU A 132 -30.27 -39.61 -32.11
C LEU A 132 -28.80 -39.83 -31.70
N ASN A 133 -28.40 -41.09 -31.49
CA ASN A 133 -27.01 -41.45 -31.17
C ASN A 133 -26.05 -41.23 -32.34
N GLU A 134 -26.47 -41.59 -33.56
CA GLU A 134 -25.71 -41.35 -34.79
C GLU A 134 -25.56 -39.86 -35.06
N ASN A 135 -26.68 -39.13 -35.06
CA ASN A 135 -26.68 -37.68 -35.26
C ASN A 135 -25.76 -36.98 -34.26
N TYR A 136 -25.82 -37.35 -32.97
CA TYR A 136 -24.94 -36.77 -31.95
C TYR A 136 -23.45 -37.13 -32.14
N SER A 137 -23.16 -38.32 -32.66
CA SER A 137 -21.79 -38.78 -32.93
C SER A 137 -21.17 -38.02 -34.12
N ASN A 138 -21.99 -37.67 -35.12
CA ASN A 138 -21.56 -36.96 -36.32
C ASN A 138 -21.36 -35.45 -36.11
N LEU A 139 -21.80 -34.87 -34.99
CA LEU A 139 -21.53 -33.47 -34.65
C LEU A 139 -20.05 -33.27 -34.29
N SER A 140 -19.37 -32.32 -34.94
CA SER A 140 -17.96 -32.01 -34.67
C SER A 140 -17.81 -30.94 -33.58
N SER A 141 -18.67 -29.91 -33.57
CA SER A 141 -18.53 -28.77 -32.67
C SER A 141 -19.20 -28.97 -31.30
N THR A 142 -18.55 -28.49 -30.24
CA THR A 142 -19.15 -28.45 -28.89
C THR A 142 -20.35 -27.52 -28.80
N LYS A 143 -20.47 -26.52 -29.69
CA LYS A 143 -21.63 -25.61 -29.75
C LYS A 143 -22.86 -26.33 -30.34
N GLU A 144 -22.67 -27.10 -31.40
CA GLU A 144 -23.73 -27.89 -32.04
C GLU A 144 -24.24 -29.00 -31.13
N LYS A 145 -23.32 -29.73 -30.46
CA LYS A 145 -23.67 -30.72 -29.45
C LYS A 145 -24.51 -30.14 -28.30
N LYS A 146 -24.33 -28.86 -27.96
CA LYS A 146 -25.14 -28.16 -26.94
C LYS A 146 -26.52 -27.78 -27.45
N ILE A 147 -26.64 -27.33 -28.70
CA ILE A 147 -27.92 -27.00 -29.32
C ILE A 147 -28.76 -28.27 -29.44
N PHE A 148 -28.17 -29.35 -29.96
CA PHE A 148 -28.82 -30.66 -30.09
C PHE A 148 -29.39 -31.15 -28.74
N LYS A 149 -28.62 -31.03 -27.65
CA LYS A 149 -29.08 -31.36 -26.29
C LYS A 149 -30.26 -30.51 -25.81
N ARG A 150 -30.34 -29.25 -26.21
CA ARG A 150 -31.45 -28.36 -25.84
C ARG A 150 -32.74 -28.72 -26.56
N VAL A 151 -32.66 -29.24 -27.78
CA VAL A 151 -33.83 -29.68 -28.58
C VAL A 151 -34.47 -30.94 -27.98
N ILE A 152 -33.66 -31.90 -27.53
CA ILE A 152 -34.13 -33.18 -26.97
C ILE A 152 -34.53 -33.12 -25.48
N SER A 153 -34.39 -31.96 -24.82
CA SER A 153 -34.71 -31.80 -23.38
C SER A 153 -35.73 -30.68 -23.14
N GLY A 154 -36.66 -30.89 -22.20
CA GLY A 154 -37.75 -29.94 -21.96
C GLY A 154 -38.60 -30.23 -20.73
N LYS A 155 -39.56 -29.36 -20.43
CA LYS A 155 -40.43 -29.46 -19.23
C LYS A 155 -41.22 -30.77 -19.20
N LEU A 156 -41.80 -31.19 -20.34
CA LEU A 156 -42.61 -32.40 -20.46
C LEU A 156 -41.76 -33.65 -20.23
N VAL A 157 -40.61 -33.72 -20.90
CA VAL A 157 -39.65 -34.82 -20.80
C VAL A 157 -39.11 -34.99 -19.37
N ASN A 158 -38.84 -33.88 -18.67
CA ASN A 158 -38.42 -33.90 -17.25
C ASN A 158 -39.57 -34.28 -16.31
N LYS A 159 -40.83 -33.96 -16.63
CA LYS A 159 -42.00 -34.29 -15.78
C LYS A 159 -42.20 -35.80 -15.66
N TYR A 160 -41.98 -36.55 -16.76
CA TYR A 160 -42.19 -38.00 -16.81
C TYR A 160 -40.91 -38.81 -16.54
N ASN A 161 -39.78 -38.16 -16.21
CA ASN A 161 -38.48 -38.80 -15.94
C ASN A 161 -38.03 -39.81 -17.02
N VAL A 162 -38.47 -39.62 -18.27
CA VAL A 162 -38.15 -40.53 -19.39
C VAL A 162 -36.63 -40.64 -19.56
N LEU A 163 -35.92 -39.51 -19.42
CA LEU A 163 -34.47 -39.43 -19.60
C LEU A 163 -33.64 -40.01 -18.45
N ASP A 164 -34.18 -40.11 -17.24
CA ASP A 164 -33.45 -40.68 -16.09
C ASP A 164 -33.43 -42.22 -16.14
N LYS A 165 -34.37 -42.83 -16.88
CA LYS A 165 -34.49 -44.30 -17.04
C LYS A 165 -33.74 -44.84 -18.25
N GLU A 166 -33.49 -44.01 -19.27
CA GLU A 166 -32.92 -44.43 -20.56
C GLU A 166 -31.41 -44.10 -20.65
N LYS A 167 -30.59 -44.89 -19.96
CA LYS A 167 -29.13 -44.66 -19.86
C LYS A 167 -28.35 -44.97 -21.16
N THR A 168 -29.00 -45.46 -22.20
CA THR A 168 -28.36 -45.98 -23.43
C THR A 168 -28.06 -44.90 -24.47
N VAL A 169 -28.70 -43.75 -24.40
CA VAL A 169 -28.57 -42.66 -25.40
C VAL A 169 -27.37 -41.75 -25.07
N LYS A 170 -26.37 -41.70 -25.96
CA LYS A 170 -25.11 -40.93 -25.88
C LYS A 170 -25.31 -39.43 -25.56
N PRO A 171 -26.22 -38.68 -26.23
CA PRO A 171 -26.47 -37.28 -25.88
C PRO A 171 -26.93 -37.07 -24.41
N LEU A 172 -27.58 -38.08 -23.82
CA LEU A 172 -28.22 -38.01 -22.50
C LEU A 172 -27.30 -38.45 -21.35
N LYS A 173 -26.34 -39.37 -21.57
CA LYS A 173 -25.32 -39.76 -20.57
C LYS A 173 -24.52 -38.56 -20.02
N ASN A 174 -24.32 -37.52 -20.83
CA ASN A 174 -23.58 -36.31 -20.48
C ASN A 174 -24.47 -35.12 -20.14
N LEU A 175 -25.77 -35.35 -19.87
CA LEU A 175 -26.70 -34.34 -19.41
C LEU A 175 -26.56 -34.16 -17.90
N THR A 176 -25.41 -33.65 -17.44
CA THR A 176 -25.35 -33.12 -16.07
C THR A 176 -26.47 -32.08 -15.92
N ARG A 177 -27.26 -32.17 -14.84
CA ARG A 177 -28.49 -31.40 -14.49
C ARG A 177 -28.49 -29.86 -14.71
N ASN A 178 -27.47 -29.25 -15.31
CA ASN A 178 -27.08 -27.86 -15.08
C ASN A 178 -26.52 -27.11 -16.31
N CYS A 179 -27.02 -27.34 -17.54
CA CYS A 179 -26.63 -26.52 -18.69
C CYS A 179 -26.88 -25.00 -18.48
N LYS A 180 -27.91 -24.60 -17.70
CA LYS A 180 -28.13 -23.19 -17.32
C LYS A 180 -27.14 -22.64 -16.28
N LEU A 181 -26.59 -23.48 -15.38
CA LEU A 181 -25.67 -23.01 -14.33
C LEU A 181 -24.25 -22.73 -14.86
N ILE A 182 -23.82 -23.40 -15.93
CA ILE A 182 -22.43 -23.27 -16.44
C ILE A 182 -22.17 -21.87 -17.00
N GLU A 183 -23.08 -21.29 -17.78
CA GLU A 183 -22.94 -19.91 -18.30
C GLU A 183 -22.97 -18.86 -17.19
N SER A 184 -23.84 -19.03 -16.19
CA SER A 184 -23.90 -18.14 -15.02
C SER A 184 -22.60 -18.19 -14.18
N ARG A 185 -22.00 -19.38 -14.03
CA ARG A 185 -20.74 -19.58 -13.31
C ARG A 185 -19.56 -18.96 -14.06
N GLN A 186 -19.55 -19.01 -15.38
CA GLN A 186 -18.49 -18.36 -16.19
C GLN A 186 -18.56 -16.83 -16.08
N LYS A 187 -19.75 -16.22 -16.20
CA LYS A 187 -19.95 -14.78 -16.00
C LYS A 187 -19.56 -14.34 -14.57
N SER A 188 -19.98 -15.10 -13.56
CA SER A 188 -19.65 -14.84 -12.16
C SER A 188 -18.14 -14.94 -11.87
N ARG A 189 -17.44 -15.94 -12.44
CA ARG A 189 -15.98 -16.07 -12.31
C ARG A 189 -15.24 -14.88 -12.93
N LYS A 190 -15.68 -14.41 -14.11
CA LYS A 190 -15.07 -13.23 -14.76
C LYS A 190 -15.24 -11.97 -13.90
N TYR A 191 -16.45 -11.73 -13.39
CA TYR A 191 -16.72 -10.61 -12.48
C TYR A 191 -15.88 -10.70 -11.18
N TYR A 192 -15.80 -11.89 -10.59
CA TYR A 192 -14.97 -12.15 -9.42
C TYR A 192 -13.49 -11.85 -9.67
N GLY A 193 -12.95 -12.24 -10.83
CA GLY A 193 -11.57 -11.96 -11.22
C GLY A 193 -11.28 -10.46 -11.35
N ILE A 194 -12.18 -9.71 -11.99
CA ILE A 194 -12.07 -8.25 -12.13
C ILE A 194 -12.12 -7.58 -10.75
N MET A 195 -13.07 -7.99 -9.92
CA MET A 195 -13.22 -7.45 -8.56
C MET A 195 -11.98 -7.72 -7.70
N LYS A 196 -11.46 -8.94 -7.77
CA LYS A 196 -10.23 -9.34 -7.06
C LYS A 196 -9.06 -8.45 -7.46
N LYS A 197 -8.87 -8.19 -8.76
CA LYS A 197 -7.82 -7.28 -9.25
C LYS A 197 -7.99 -5.87 -8.67
N LYS A 198 -9.20 -5.29 -8.74
CA LYS A 198 -9.46 -3.95 -8.18
C LYS A 198 -9.14 -3.85 -6.69
N ILE A 199 -9.52 -4.86 -5.90
CA ILE A 199 -9.24 -4.91 -4.45
C ILE A 199 -7.74 -5.06 -4.20
N ILE A 200 -7.04 -5.89 -4.98
CA ILE A 200 -5.58 -6.03 -4.87
C ILE A 200 -4.90 -4.68 -5.14
N THR A 201 -5.22 -4.03 -6.26
CA THR A 201 -4.66 -2.72 -6.62
C THR A 201 -4.92 -1.68 -5.53
N PHE A 202 -6.14 -1.61 -5.00
CA PHE A 202 -6.47 -0.71 -3.89
C PHE A 202 -5.66 -1.04 -2.62
N MET A 203 -5.60 -2.32 -2.21
CA MET A 203 -4.91 -2.69 -0.98
C MET A 203 -3.38 -2.53 -1.08
N GLU A 204 -2.82 -2.61 -2.28
CA GLU A 204 -1.39 -2.37 -2.56
C GLU A 204 -1.02 -0.89 -2.60
N GLU A 205 -2.00 0.03 -2.56
CA GLU A 205 -1.73 1.46 -2.38
C GLU A 205 -0.96 1.72 -1.07
N TYR A 206 0.00 2.63 -1.11
CA TYR A 206 0.85 2.96 0.04
C TYR A 206 0.08 3.57 1.20
N SER A 207 -1.03 4.23 0.92
CA SER A 207 -1.95 4.75 1.94
C SER A 207 -2.70 3.65 2.68
N ASN A 208 -2.81 2.45 2.11
CA ASN A 208 -3.60 1.35 2.65
C ASN A 208 -2.73 0.24 3.25
N SER A 209 -1.54 0.01 2.69
CA SER A 209 -0.57 -0.95 3.22
C SER A 209 0.88 -0.57 2.92
N ARG A 210 1.79 -0.93 3.82
CA ARG A 210 3.24 -0.75 3.67
C ARG A 210 3.95 -2.08 3.42
N VAL A 211 4.98 -2.08 2.58
CA VAL A 211 5.83 -3.26 2.37
C VAL A 211 6.78 -3.43 3.55
N CYS A 212 6.95 -4.66 4.04
CA CYS A 212 7.99 -4.99 4.99
C CYS A 212 9.33 -5.17 4.27
N ALA A 213 10.40 -4.54 4.75
CA ALA A 213 11.74 -4.68 4.15
C ALA A 213 12.48 -5.95 4.62
N GLY A 214 11.98 -6.62 5.67
CA GLY A 214 12.66 -7.75 6.29
C GLY A 214 12.75 -8.97 5.38
N LYS A 215 13.91 -9.63 5.38
CA LYS A 215 14.13 -10.92 4.69
C LYS A 215 13.21 -12.04 5.21
N LYS A 216 12.75 -11.97 6.46
CA LYS A 216 11.81 -12.98 7.01
C LYS A 216 10.33 -12.58 6.83
N ASP A 217 10.06 -11.40 6.30
CA ASP A 217 8.70 -10.87 6.15
C ASP A 217 8.06 -11.29 4.82
N CYS A 218 7.72 -12.56 4.70
CA CYS A 218 7.02 -13.07 3.52
C CYS A 218 6.01 -14.14 3.85
N ILE A 219 5.02 -14.28 2.96
CA ILE A 219 3.90 -15.19 3.16
C ILE A 219 3.76 -16.03 1.91
N THR A 220 3.59 -17.34 2.10
CA THR A 220 3.35 -18.31 1.04
C THR A 220 1.95 -18.88 1.23
N LYS A 221 1.14 -18.89 0.17
CA LYS A 221 -0.17 -19.53 0.16
C LYS A 221 -0.42 -20.14 -1.21
N GLN A 222 -0.79 -21.42 -1.26
CA GLN A 222 -1.07 -22.15 -2.51
C GLN A 222 0.10 -22.11 -3.52
N GLY A 223 1.34 -22.26 -3.05
CA GLY A 223 2.53 -22.23 -3.91
C GLY A 223 3.00 -20.84 -4.34
N GLU A 224 2.15 -19.81 -4.22
CA GLU A 224 2.55 -18.42 -4.48
C GLU A 224 3.17 -17.79 -3.23
N ARG A 225 4.44 -17.35 -3.35
CA ARG A 225 5.16 -16.62 -2.30
C ARG A 225 5.22 -15.13 -2.64
N LYS A 226 4.84 -14.27 -1.69
CA LYS A 226 4.80 -12.82 -1.85
C LYS A 226 5.46 -12.12 -0.67
N GLN A 227 6.02 -10.94 -0.90
CA GLN A 227 6.56 -10.10 0.19
C GLN A 227 5.39 -9.62 1.06
N LYS A 228 5.56 -9.72 2.38
CA LYS A 228 4.53 -9.34 3.34
C LYS A 228 4.34 -7.83 3.29
N ARG A 229 3.09 -7.40 3.25
CA ARG A 229 2.68 -6.02 3.48
C ARG A 229 1.87 -5.95 4.76
N ILE A 230 2.03 -4.88 5.51
CA ILE A 230 1.24 -4.60 6.72
C ILE A 230 0.19 -3.55 6.38
N ARG A 231 -1.07 -3.83 6.67
CA ARG A 231 -2.15 -2.84 6.54
C ARG A 231 -1.92 -1.67 7.49
N LEU A 232 -2.23 -0.47 7.02
CA LEU A 232 -2.11 0.76 7.82
C LEU A 232 -3.37 1.07 8.65
N ASP A 233 -4.50 0.44 8.32
CA ASP A 233 -5.78 0.62 9.01
C ASP A 233 -6.53 -0.72 9.12
N THR A 234 -7.65 -0.71 9.85
CA THR A 234 -8.57 -1.84 9.97
C THR A 234 -9.24 -2.16 8.63
N LEU A 235 -9.59 -3.43 8.42
CA LEU A 235 -10.31 -3.83 7.21
C LEU A 235 -11.64 -3.12 7.04
N PHE A 236 -12.29 -2.76 8.15
CA PHE A 236 -13.57 -2.07 8.13
C PHE A 236 -13.41 -0.66 7.54
N ASN A 237 -12.43 0.10 8.01
CA ASN A 237 -12.14 1.43 7.48
C ASN A 237 -11.67 1.37 6.02
N LEU A 238 -10.79 0.43 5.68
CA LEU A 238 -10.33 0.22 4.31
C LEU A 238 -11.48 -0.17 3.36
N HIS A 239 -12.46 -0.95 3.82
CA HIS A 239 -13.67 -1.26 3.04
C HIS A 239 -14.52 -0.02 2.78
N LYS A 240 -14.71 0.85 3.79
CA LYS A 240 -15.42 2.13 3.61
C LYS A 240 -14.70 3.02 2.58
N LEU A 241 -13.38 3.17 2.72
CA LEU A 241 -12.55 3.91 1.77
C LEU A 241 -12.60 3.31 0.35
N PHE A 242 -12.64 1.98 0.25
CA PHE A 242 -12.78 1.30 -1.04
C PHE A 242 -14.13 1.62 -1.71
N LEU A 243 -15.23 1.60 -0.96
CA LEU A 243 -16.56 1.95 -1.49
C LEU A 243 -16.60 3.41 -1.97
N GLU A 244 -16.02 4.33 -1.20
CA GLU A 244 -15.94 5.75 -1.55
C GLU A 244 -15.10 5.99 -2.81
N LYS A 245 -13.94 5.34 -2.93
CA LYS A 245 -13.03 5.53 -4.08
C LYS A 245 -13.48 4.81 -5.35
N SER A 246 -13.98 3.58 -5.23
CA SER A 246 -14.20 2.72 -6.39
C SER A 246 -15.61 2.84 -6.99
N GLN A 247 -16.58 3.41 -6.27
CA GLN A 247 -18.00 3.44 -6.63
C GLN A 247 -18.60 2.05 -6.94
N VAL A 248 -17.95 0.99 -6.47
CA VAL A 248 -18.38 -0.40 -6.69
C VAL A 248 -19.07 -0.91 -5.43
N GLN A 249 -20.25 -1.51 -5.59
CA GLN A 249 -20.96 -2.14 -4.48
C GLN A 249 -20.39 -3.52 -4.16
N ILE A 250 -19.77 -3.65 -2.99
CA ILE A 250 -19.32 -4.93 -2.45
C ILE A 250 -19.59 -5.00 -0.95
N SER A 251 -20.06 -6.15 -0.46
CA SER A 251 -20.24 -6.36 0.97
C SER A 251 -18.89 -6.47 1.69
N TYR A 252 -18.85 -6.05 2.96
CA TYR A 252 -17.66 -6.19 3.81
C TYR A 252 -17.12 -7.62 3.82
N SER A 253 -18.01 -8.61 3.94
CA SER A 253 -17.63 -10.03 3.95
C SER A 253 -16.96 -10.49 2.66
N ALA A 254 -17.42 -10.01 1.50
CA ALA A 254 -16.83 -10.34 0.21
C ALA A 254 -15.49 -9.62 0.02
N PHE A 255 -15.36 -8.38 0.48
CA PHE A 255 -14.11 -7.63 0.50
C PHE A 255 -13.03 -8.35 1.32
N CYS A 256 -13.36 -8.80 2.54
CA CYS A 256 -12.43 -9.56 3.38
C CYS A 256 -12.00 -10.88 2.74
N LYS A 257 -12.90 -11.59 2.04
CA LYS A 257 -12.56 -12.84 1.32
C LYS A 257 -11.65 -12.61 0.12
N LEU A 258 -11.81 -11.46 -0.55
CA LEU A 258 -11.03 -11.07 -1.73
C LEU A 258 -9.70 -10.42 -1.38
N GLN A 259 -9.47 -10.11 -0.10
CA GLN A 259 -8.22 -9.53 0.37
C GLN A 259 -7.03 -10.42 -0.03
N PRO A 260 -5.96 -9.83 -0.59
CA PRO A 260 -4.72 -10.55 -0.87
C PRO A 260 -4.08 -11.09 0.41
N PHE A 261 -3.66 -12.36 0.37
CA PHE A 261 -3.15 -13.07 1.54
C PHE A 261 -1.81 -12.53 2.07
N TRP A 262 -1.05 -11.83 1.21
CA TRP A 262 0.25 -11.25 1.58
C TRP A 262 0.13 -9.89 2.28
N ILE A 263 -1.08 -9.33 2.36
CA ILE A 263 -1.37 -8.10 3.08
C ILE A 263 -2.01 -8.47 4.41
N VAL A 264 -1.28 -8.30 5.51
CA VAL A 264 -1.67 -8.81 6.84
C VAL A 264 -1.82 -7.73 7.87
N GLU A 265 -2.47 -8.10 8.97
CA GLU A 265 -2.59 -7.27 10.15
C GLU A 265 -1.22 -7.04 10.81
N PRO A 266 -0.96 -5.84 11.36
CA PRO A 266 0.19 -5.63 12.22
C PRO A 266 0.14 -6.56 13.46
N HIS A 267 1.24 -7.25 13.75
CA HIS A 267 1.43 -8.08 14.95
C HIS A 267 2.46 -7.41 15.87
N CYS A 268 2.32 -7.57 17.19
CA CYS A 268 3.14 -6.89 18.21
C CYS A 268 4.66 -7.17 18.08
N SER A 269 5.03 -8.36 17.61
CA SER A 269 6.43 -8.75 17.33
C SER A 269 7.02 -8.07 16.08
N ASN A 270 6.21 -7.46 15.22
CA ASN A 270 6.63 -6.66 14.07
C ASN A 270 6.71 -5.17 14.45
N ARG A 271 7.41 -4.87 15.56
CA ARG A 271 7.60 -3.49 16.04
C ARG A 271 8.20 -2.63 14.91
N ASN A 272 7.82 -1.36 14.86
CA ASN A 272 8.31 -0.44 13.83
C ASN A 272 9.83 -0.22 13.97
N THR A 273 10.64 -0.97 13.21
CA THR A 273 12.12 -0.91 13.24
C THR A 273 12.71 0.13 12.28
N CYS A 274 11.90 0.74 11.42
CA CYS A 274 12.33 1.75 10.45
C CYS A 274 11.23 2.82 10.34
N MET A 275 11.19 3.69 11.35
CA MET A 275 10.27 4.83 11.44
C MET A 275 10.91 6.07 10.82
N CYS A 276 10.08 6.93 10.24
CA CYS A 276 10.52 8.27 9.87
C CYS A 276 10.89 9.06 11.13
N VAL A 277 12.07 9.69 11.11
CA VAL A 277 12.58 10.51 12.21
C VAL A 277 11.64 11.70 12.45
N THR A 278 11.12 12.33 11.39
CA THR A 278 10.20 13.46 11.47
C THR A 278 8.91 13.08 12.20
N HIS A 279 8.23 12.00 11.80
CA HIS A 279 7.03 11.51 12.50
C HIS A 279 7.32 11.04 13.92
N SER A 280 8.45 10.37 14.14
CA SER A 280 8.85 9.94 15.48
C SER A 280 9.09 11.14 16.40
N ASN A 281 9.71 12.21 15.90
CA ASN A 281 9.95 13.44 16.66
C ASN A 281 8.66 14.22 16.91
N MET A 282 7.74 14.27 15.94
CA MET A 282 6.40 14.82 16.16
C MET A 282 5.64 14.06 17.25
N ASP A 283 5.65 12.72 17.22
CA ASP A 283 5.01 11.91 18.26
C ASP A 283 5.63 12.14 19.64
N LEU A 284 6.95 12.27 19.73
CA LEU A 284 7.63 12.56 21.01
C LEU A 284 7.30 13.96 21.53
N CYS A 285 7.20 14.95 20.65
CA CYS A 285 6.76 16.30 20.99
C CYS A 285 5.31 16.29 21.51
N LEU A 286 4.38 15.72 20.75
CA LEU A 286 2.96 15.61 21.11
C LEU A 286 2.77 14.82 22.41
N SER A 287 3.49 13.72 22.59
CA SER A 287 3.44 12.94 23.84
C SER A 287 3.89 13.77 25.05
N SER A 288 4.91 14.61 24.89
CA SER A 288 5.43 15.44 25.98
C SER A 288 4.44 16.54 26.36
N LEU A 289 3.84 17.21 25.37
CA LEU A 289 2.78 18.21 25.58
C LEU A 289 1.49 17.59 26.16
N TYR A 290 1.13 16.37 25.72
CA TYR A 290 -0.01 15.62 26.24
C TYR A 290 0.18 15.22 27.70
N ASN A 291 1.37 14.71 28.05
CA ASN A 291 1.70 14.36 29.44
C ASN A 291 1.73 15.59 30.36
N ALA A 292 2.15 16.74 29.83
CA ALA A 292 2.04 18.04 30.52
C ALA A 292 0.61 18.58 30.58
N LYS A 293 -0.39 17.86 30.03
CA LYS A 293 -1.81 18.23 29.95
C LYS A 293 -2.08 19.54 29.20
N ILE A 294 -1.16 19.97 28.33
CA ILE A 294 -1.28 21.18 27.53
C ILE A 294 -2.19 20.94 26.32
N ILE A 295 -2.11 19.75 25.73
CA ILE A 295 -2.93 19.34 24.59
C ILE A 295 -3.73 18.07 24.92
N SER A 296 -4.82 17.85 24.19
CA SER A 296 -5.65 16.65 24.31
C SER A 296 -5.26 15.52 23.33
N VAL A 297 -4.39 15.81 22.36
CA VAL A 297 -3.99 14.87 21.31
C VAL A 297 -2.67 14.16 21.65
N PRO A 298 -2.63 12.82 21.72
CA PRO A 298 -1.45 12.10 22.21
C PRO A 298 -0.41 11.75 21.12
N ASN A 299 -0.78 11.81 19.84
CA ASN A 299 0.08 11.36 18.74
C ASN A 299 -0.24 12.09 17.42
N HIS A 300 0.65 11.98 16.45
CA HIS A 300 0.57 12.68 15.16
C HIS A 300 -0.69 12.32 14.38
N VAL A 301 -1.18 11.07 14.44
CA VAL A 301 -2.41 10.66 13.76
C VAL A 301 -3.64 11.37 14.35
N SER A 302 -3.70 11.44 15.68
CA SER A 302 -4.79 12.12 16.40
C SER A 302 -4.75 13.63 16.13
N PHE A 303 -3.54 14.20 16.09
CA PHE A 303 -3.31 15.58 15.71
C PHE A 303 -3.75 15.88 14.27
N LEU A 304 -3.41 15.02 13.31
CA LEU A 304 -3.89 15.19 11.92
C LEU A 304 -5.42 15.13 11.86
N ASN A 305 -6.05 14.16 12.53
CA ASN A 305 -7.51 14.03 12.57
C ASN A 305 -8.23 15.22 13.24
N SER A 306 -7.56 15.94 14.15
CA SER A 306 -8.11 17.17 14.73
C SER A 306 -7.97 18.36 13.79
N ILE A 307 -6.93 18.44 12.95
CA ILE A 307 -6.71 19.61 12.08
C ILE A 307 -7.24 19.46 10.65
N CYS A 308 -7.47 18.23 10.17
CA CYS A 308 -7.91 17.96 8.79
C CYS A 308 -9.10 16.99 8.73
N CYS A 309 -9.98 17.19 7.75
CA CYS A 309 -11.13 16.32 7.48
C CYS A 309 -10.73 14.94 6.96
N ASN A 310 -9.66 14.88 6.15
CA ASN A 310 -9.13 13.67 5.56
C ASN A 310 -7.61 13.80 5.40
N ARG A 311 -6.86 13.02 6.19
CA ARG A 311 -5.40 12.98 6.17
C ARG A 311 -4.78 12.37 4.91
N HIS A 312 -5.59 11.77 4.03
CA HIS A 312 -5.13 11.19 2.77
C HIS A 312 -5.46 12.07 1.55
N ASP A 313 -6.08 13.23 1.78
CA ASP A 313 -6.41 14.19 0.73
C ASP A 313 -5.48 15.40 0.82
N GLU A 314 -4.80 15.68 -0.29
CA GLU A 314 -3.86 16.80 -0.41
C GLU A 314 -4.55 18.15 -0.17
N LYS A 315 -5.73 18.35 -0.77
CA LYS A 315 -6.48 19.60 -0.63
C LYS A 315 -6.88 19.84 0.82
N CYS A 316 -7.22 18.76 1.53
CA CYS A 316 -7.57 18.83 2.94
C CYS A 316 -6.36 19.13 3.84
N LEU A 317 -5.21 18.48 3.61
CA LEU A 317 -3.97 18.75 4.34
C LEU A 317 -3.48 20.19 4.09
N ALA A 318 -3.64 20.69 2.86
CA ALA A 318 -3.37 22.08 2.51
C ALA A 318 -4.43 23.07 3.04
N ARG A 319 -5.46 22.60 3.75
CA ARG A 319 -6.59 23.39 4.28
C ARG A 319 -7.40 24.14 3.20
N LYS A 320 -7.38 23.63 1.97
CA LYS A 320 -8.06 24.18 0.77
C LYS A 320 -9.25 23.34 0.31
N CYS A 321 -9.67 22.34 1.09
CA CYS A 321 -10.86 21.54 0.76
C CYS A 321 -12.15 22.37 0.88
N GLU A 322 -13.20 22.07 0.12
CA GLU A 322 -14.47 22.82 0.16
C GLU A 322 -15.07 22.88 1.58
N LYS A 323 -15.02 21.76 2.32
CA LYS A 323 -15.48 21.69 3.72
C LYS A 323 -14.63 22.56 4.66
N CYS A 324 -13.32 22.65 4.39
CA CYS A 324 -12.34 23.43 5.13
C CYS A 324 -12.52 24.93 4.86
N LEU A 325 -12.69 25.30 3.59
CA LEU A 325 -12.94 26.66 3.12
C LEU A 325 -14.28 27.19 3.63
N ALA A 326 -15.34 26.36 3.57
CA ALA A 326 -16.68 26.72 4.04
C ALA A 326 -16.83 26.68 5.57
N ARG A 327 -15.80 26.28 6.33
CA ARG A 327 -15.84 26.09 7.81
C ARG A 327 -16.99 25.20 8.30
N LYS A 328 -17.45 24.27 7.45
CA LYS A 328 -18.59 23.39 7.73
C LYS A 328 -18.20 22.10 8.45
N CYS A 329 -16.91 21.84 8.61
CA CYS A 329 -16.41 20.66 9.31
C CYS A 329 -16.25 20.95 10.81
N GLU A 330 -16.84 20.10 11.65
CA GLU A 330 -16.70 20.20 13.11
C GLU A 330 -15.24 20.06 13.58
N ASN A 331 -14.42 19.25 12.90
CA ASN A 331 -13.03 19.01 13.28
C ASN A 331 -12.10 20.18 12.90
N CYS A 332 -12.19 20.71 11.67
CA CYS A 332 -11.25 21.75 11.20
C CYS A 332 -11.78 23.19 11.32
N LYS A 333 -12.88 23.40 12.06
CA LYS A 333 -13.54 24.71 12.25
C LYS A 333 -12.61 25.72 12.92
N HIS A 334 -11.82 25.25 13.89
CA HIS A 334 -10.78 25.98 14.59
C HIS A 334 -9.44 25.56 14.00
N LYS A 335 -8.75 26.44 13.28
CA LYS A 335 -7.57 26.13 12.45
C LYS A 335 -6.29 25.83 13.27
N GLY A 336 -6.40 25.21 14.45
CA GLY A 336 -5.29 25.01 15.38
C GLY A 336 -5.58 23.91 16.40
N ILE A 337 -4.56 23.58 17.20
CA ILE A 337 -4.71 22.70 18.35
C ILE A 337 -5.38 23.50 19.48
N ASP A 338 -6.32 22.89 20.18
CA ASP A 338 -6.84 23.46 21.43
C ASP A 338 -5.81 23.26 22.53
N TYR A 339 -5.09 24.34 22.86
CA TYR A 339 -4.17 24.40 23.99
C TYR A 339 -4.93 24.75 25.27
N LYS A 340 -4.67 24.01 26.35
CA LYS A 340 -5.12 24.35 27.70
C LYS A 340 -4.14 25.33 28.34
N GLU A 341 -4.57 26.03 29.39
CA GLU A 341 -3.69 26.90 30.17
C GLU A 341 -2.47 26.13 30.69
N PHE A 342 -1.28 26.72 30.55
CA PHE A 342 -0.02 26.14 30.96
C PHE A 342 0.93 27.20 31.50
N ASP A 343 1.82 26.79 32.41
CA ASP A 343 2.90 27.63 32.90
C ASP A 343 4.13 27.47 32.02
N ASN A 344 4.55 28.56 31.36
CA ASN A 344 5.70 28.55 30.48
C ASN A 344 7.05 28.64 31.22
N SER A 345 7.03 28.96 32.52
CA SER A 345 8.26 29.08 33.33
C SER A 345 8.83 27.71 33.73
N ASN A 346 8.02 26.66 33.64
CA ASN A 346 8.42 25.29 33.97
C ASN A 346 8.86 24.52 32.72
N PRO A 347 10.17 24.27 32.52
CA PRO A 347 10.66 23.58 31.34
C PRO A 347 10.24 22.11 31.33
N LEU A 348 9.86 21.62 30.15
CA LEU A 348 9.50 20.24 29.89
C LEU A 348 10.73 19.44 29.48
N ASN A 349 10.81 18.20 29.97
CA ASN A 349 11.73 17.21 29.44
C ASN A 349 11.05 16.51 28.25
N TYR A 350 11.59 16.68 27.05
CA TYR A 350 11.12 15.96 25.86
C TYR A 350 12.27 15.22 25.20
N GLN A 351 11.94 14.16 24.46
CA GLN A 351 12.94 13.37 23.75
C GLN A 351 12.89 13.67 22.25
N LYS A 352 14.04 13.66 21.59
CA LYS A 352 14.15 13.87 20.15
C LYS A 352 15.24 12.97 19.57
N TRP A 353 14.98 12.39 18.40
CA TRP A 353 16.00 11.76 17.57
C TRP A 353 16.77 12.85 16.82
N GLN A 354 18.08 12.89 17.00
CA GLN A 354 18.96 13.85 16.34
C GLN A 354 20.27 13.18 15.89
N SER A 355 20.82 13.69 14.80
CA SER A 355 22.12 13.26 14.28
C SER A 355 23.22 14.06 14.95
N VAL A 356 24.10 13.40 15.70
CA VAL A 356 25.23 14.00 16.40
C VAL A 356 26.52 13.53 15.76
N ARG A 357 27.43 14.46 15.49
CA ARG A 357 28.79 14.13 15.05
C ARG A 357 29.60 13.76 16.28
N GLN A 358 30.22 12.58 16.25
CA GLN A 358 31.09 12.10 17.30
C GLN A 358 32.36 11.56 16.66
N ASP A 359 33.50 11.88 17.26
CA ASP A 359 34.75 11.29 16.85
C ASP A 359 34.83 9.85 17.37
N TYR A 360 34.99 8.92 16.43
CA TYR A 360 35.16 7.51 16.70
C TYR A 360 36.60 7.12 16.40
N VAL A 361 37.29 6.62 17.41
CA VAL A 361 38.63 6.06 17.24
C VAL A 361 38.48 4.61 16.82
N ASP A 362 38.94 4.29 15.63
CA ASP A 362 38.95 2.92 15.13
C ASP A 362 39.87 2.06 16.02
N PRO A 363 39.35 1.02 16.70
CA PRO A 363 40.13 0.21 17.63
C PRO A 363 41.31 -0.50 16.96
N LYS A 364 41.22 -0.78 15.65
CA LYS A 364 42.26 -1.48 14.89
C LYS A 364 43.31 -0.52 14.34
N THR A 365 42.89 0.61 13.79
CA THR A 365 43.81 1.54 13.11
C THR A 365 44.27 2.71 13.98
N LYS A 366 43.68 2.88 15.18
CA LYS A 366 43.85 4.03 16.09
C LYS A 366 43.62 5.39 15.42
N LYS A 367 43.04 5.43 14.23
CA LYS A 367 42.72 6.66 13.50
C LYS A 367 41.36 7.17 13.94
N THR A 368 41.29 8.46 14.23
CA THR A 368 40.06 9.15 14.56
C THR A 368 39.27 9.42 13.28
N LYS A 369 38.03 8.94 13.22
CA LYS A 369 37.08 9.22 12.15
C LYS A 369 35.86 9.91 12.76
N THR A 370 35.48 11.07 12.23
CA THR A 370 34.23 11.71 12.62
C THR A 370 33.06 10.93 12.01
N VAL A 371 32.25 10.33 12.87
CA VAL A 371 31.04 9.58 12.47
C VAL A 371 29.79 10.35 12.87
N THR A 372 28.76 10.28 12.04
CA THR A 372 27.45 10.85 12.38
C THR A 372 26.57 9.72 12.93
N LYS A 373 26.18 9.82 14.20
CA LYS A 373 25.33 8.84 14.87
C LYS A 373 23.96 9.44 15.15
N CYS A 374 22.90 8.71 14.82
CA CYS A 374 21.56 9.08 15.24
C CYS A 374 21.34 8.63 16.69
N VAL A 375 21.05 9.57 17.59
CA VAL A 375 20.83 9.32 19.01
C VAL A 375 19.50 9.91 19.45
N LYS A 376 18.86 9.23 20.42
CA LYS A 376 17.68 9.76 21.09
C LYS A 376 18.13 10.54 22.32
N SER A 377 18.12 11.87 22.23
CA SER A 377 18.51 12.77 23.32
C SER A 377 17.29 13.26 24.08
N THR A 378 17.44 13.47 25.39
CA THR A 378 16.45 14.18 26.21
C THR A 378 16.88 15.64 26.32
N LEU A 379 15.98 16.57 26.00
CA LEU A 379 16.20 18.01 26.01
C LEU A 379 15.21 18.68 26.97
N LYS A 380 15.65 19.78 27.60
CA LYS A 380 14.80 20.67 28.38
C LYS A 380 14.40 21.86 27.51
N ILE A 381 13.11 22.13 27.40
CA ILE A 381 12.59 23.24 26.59
C ILE A 381 11.35 23.83 27.27
N ASN A 382 11.10 25.12 27.09
CA ASN A 382 9.87 25.71 27.58
C ASN A 382 8.68 25.26 26.73
N PRO A 383 7.49 25.09 27.32
CA PRO A 383 6.30 24.66 26.60
C PRO A 383 5.97 25.49 25.35
N ARG A 384 6.10 26.81 25.42
CA ARG A 384 5.83 27.72 24.29
C ARG A 384 6.78 27.50 23.12
N ASP A 385 8.06 27.32 23.40
CA ASP A 385 9.06 27.10 22.34
C ASP A 385 8.83 25.74 21.67
N LEU A 386 8.43 24.73 22.44
CA LEU A 386 8.05 23.42 21.91
C LEU A 386 6.77 23.47 21.06
N ILE A 387 5.81 24.31 21.42
CA ILE A 387 4.59 24.56 20.62
C ILE A 387 4.95 25.25 19.30
N LEU A 388 5.82 26.26 19.33
CA LEU A 388 6.30 26.93 18.11
C LEU A 388 7.03 25.95 17.19
N ASP A 389 7.86 25.05 17.75
CA ASP A 389 8.51 23.98 17.00
C ASP A 389 7.52 23.00 16.38
N LEU A 390 6.40 22.71 17.05
CA LEU A 390 5.32 21.87 16.53
C LEU A 390 4.56 22.57 15.39
N GLU A 391 4.28 23.86 15.52
CA GLU A 391 3.54 24.65 14.52
C GLU A 391 4.40 24.98 13.29
N ASN A 392 5.71 25.12 13.49
CA ASN A 392 6.70 25.30 12.42
C ASN A 392 7.10 23.96 11.78
N ASN A 393 6.70 22.81 12.33
CA ASN A 393 7.06 21.52 11.73
C ASN A 393 6.37 21.37 10.38
N ASP A 394 7.20 21.05 9.39
CA ASP A 394 6.92 21.12 7.96
C ASP A 394 5.68 20.33 7.51
N ASN A 395 5.17 20.73 6.34
CA ASN A 395 4.15 20.08 5.51
C ASN A 395 4.53 18.65 5.06
N ASN A 396 5.26 17.87 5.86
CA ASN A 396 5.77 16.55 5.55
C ASN A 396 4.67 15.57 5.12
N GLU A 397 3.55 15.50 5.87
CA GLU A 397 2.41 14.64 5.49
C GLU A 397 1.77 15.11 4.17
N LEU A 398 1.68 16.42 3.94
CA LEU A 398 1.19 16.99 2.68
C LEU A 398 2.10 16.59 1.51
N ASN A 399 3.41 16.73 1.66
CA ASN A 399 4.38 16.36 0.64
C ASN A 399 4.33 14.86 0.34
N ILE A 400 4.24 14.00 1.37
CA ILE A 400 4.10 12.55 1.20
C ILE A 400 2.87 12.23 0.34
N VAL A 401 1.72 12.80 0.71
CA VAL A 401 0.46 12.57 0.00
C VAL A 401 0.53 13.09 -1.43
N HIS A 402 1.03 14.31 -1.64
CA HIS A 402 1.18 14.91 -2.97
C HIS A 402 2.11 14.08 -3.87
N GLN A 403 3.34 13.79 -3.41
CA GLN A 403 4.31 13.01 -4.17
C GLN A 403 3.74 11.65 -4.58
N TYR A 404 3.07 10.99 -3.64
CA TYR A 404 2.42 9.72 -3.93
C TYR A 404 1.31 9.85 -4.98
N GLN A 405 0.43 10.84 -4.85
CA GLN A 405 -0.68 11.07 -5.79
C GLN A 405 -0.18 11.44 -7.19
N ALA A 406 0.81 12.34 -7.29
CA ALA A 406 1.40 12.75 -8.56
C ALA A 406 2.04 11.57 -9.30
N LEU A 407 2.84 10.75 -8.60
CA LEU A 407 3.49 9.57 -9.17
C LEU A 407 2.49 8.48 -9.56
N LYS A 408 1.44 8.28 -8.74
CA LYS A 408 0.35 7.36 -9.06
C LYS A 408 -0.37 7.79 -10.33
N ALA A 409 -0.74 9.06 -10.43
CA ALA A 409 -1.40 9.63 -11.61
C ALA A 409 -0.55 9.50 -12.87
N LYS A 410 0.76 9.75 -12.78
CA LYS A 410 1.69 9.54 -13.92
C LYS A 410 1.79 8.07 -14.32
N LYS A 411 1.84 7.15 -13.35
CA LYS A 411 1.86 5.71 -13.63
C LYS A 411 0.56 5.24 -14.30
N GLU A 412 -0.60 5.73 -13.86
CA GLU A 412 -1.91 5.37 -14.46
C GLU A 412 -2.07 5.92 -15.89
N ASN A 413 -1.50 7.10 -16.16
CA ASN A 413 -1.55 7.77 -17.46
C ASN A 413 -0.26 7.62 -18.28
N LEU A 414 0.46 6.50 -18.10
CA LEU A 414 1.70 6.23 -18.84
C LEU A 414 1.40 6.04 -20.33
N THR A 415 2.18 6.67 -21.21
CA THR A 415 2.15 6.46 -22.67
C THR A 415 3.17 5.40 -23.09
N ASP A 416 3.21 5.07 -24.38
CA ASP A 416 4.23 4.21 -25.00
C ASP A 416 5.58 4.89 -25.21
N SER A 417 5.59 6.23 -25.16
CA SER A 417 6.78 7.07 -25.12
C SER A 417 7.35 7.27 -23.71
N ASP A 418 6.64 6.86 -22.65
CA ASP A 418 7.06 7.04 -21.28
C ASP A 418 7.66 5.78 -20.65
N ALA A 419 8.70 5.95 -19.83
CA ALA A 419 9.16 4.93 -18.88
C ALA A 419 9.32 5.52 -17.48
N ILE A 420 8.84 4.80 -16.46
CA ILE A 420 9.14 5.10 -15.04
C ILE A 420 10.21 4.13 -14.55
N ILE A 421 11.33 4.66 -14.08
CA ILE A 421 12.46 3.88 -13.56
C ILE A 421 12.54 4.13 -12.05
N HIS A 422 12.00 3.20 -11.27
CA HIS A 422 12.06 3.25 -9.80
C HIS A 422 13.32 2.52 -9.33
N VAL A 423 14.21 3.23 -8.65
CA VAL A 423 15.54 2.75 -8.26
C VAL A 423 15.77 2.87 -6.77
N ASP A 424 16.49 1.91 -6.21
CA ASP A 424 17.05 2.01 -4.85
C ASP A 424 18.27 1.08 -4.69
N PHE A 425 19.19 1.45 -3.78
CA PHE A 425 20.24 0.56 -3.32
C PHE A 425 19.71 -0.31 -2.18
N SER A 426 19.73 -1.62 -2.38
CA SER A 426 19.51 -2.54 -1.29
C SER A 426 20.77 -2.65 -0.45
N GLU A 427 20.64 -2.85 0.86
CA GLU A 427 21.77 -3.16 1.75
C GLU A 427 22.68 -4.26 1.15
N ASN A 428 24.00 -4.08 1.23
CA ASN A 428 24.95 -5.02 0.63
C ASN A 428 24.68 -6.47 1.08
N PHE A 429 24.76 -7.40 0.14
CA PHE A 429 24.71 -8.82 0.48
C PHE A 429 26.07 -9.24 1.03
N GLN A 430 26.09 -9.82 2.23
CA GLN A 430 27.28 -10.43 2.78
C GLN A 430 27.32 -11.90 2.33
N THR A 431 28.43 -12.32 1.73
CA THR A 431 28.65 -13.72 1.33
C THR A 431 28.63 -14.65 2.54
N LYS A 432 28.24 -15.90 2.30
CA LYS A 432 27.96 -16.89 3.34
C LYS A 432 28.24 -18.29 2.85
N TYR A 433 28.82 -19.09 3.72
CA TYR A 433 28.89 -20.53 3.57
C TYR A 433 27.69 -21.17 4.26
N ALA A 434 27.27 -22.34 3.78
CA ALA A 434 26.24 -23.14 4.42
C ALA A 434 26.65 -23.55 5.84
N GLU A 435 27.93 -23.85 6.03
CA GLU A 435 28.56 -24.10 7.32
C GLU A 435 29.74 -23.15 7.51
N GLU A 436 29.70 -22.33 8.55
CA GLU A 436 30.73 -21.33 8.82
C GLU A 436 31.55 -21.75 10.05
N VAL A 437 32.88 -21.84 9.89
CA VAL A 437 33.80 -21.93 11.02
C VAL A 437 33.72 -20.67 11.89
N GLN A 438 33.98 -20.80 13.19
CA GLN A 438 33.86 -19.68 14.14
C GLN A 438 34.68 -18.45 13.73
N SER A 439 35.88 -18.65 13.20
CA SER A 439 36.76 -17.57 12.72
C SER A 439 36.14 -16.79 11.56
N PHE A 440 35.41 -17.44 10.65
CA PHE A 440 34.69 -16.77 9.56
C PHE A 440 33.43 -16.07 10.09
N HIS A 441 32.69 -16.72 10.99
CA HIS A 441 31.46 -16.18 11.57
C HIS A 441 31.69 -14.87 12.34
N PHE A 442 32.78 -14.79 13.12
CA PHE A 442 33.11 -13.64 13.96
C PHE A 442 34.22 -12.72 13.39
N GLY A 443 34.98 -13.16 12.39
CA GLY A 443 36.18 -12.48 11.88
C GLY A 443 35.94 -11.30 10.94
N GLY A 444 34.70 -11.04 10.54
CA GLY A 444 34.37 -9.93 9.64
C GLY A 444 34.87 -10.08 8.20
N SER A 445 35.37 -11.27 7.83
CA SER A 445 35.95 -11.58 6.50
C SER A 445 34.91 -11.80 5.40
N ARG A 446 33.63 -11.45 5.63
CA ARG A 446 32.58 -11.64 4.62
C ARG A 446 32.76 -10.62 3.51
N GLN A 447 32.94 -11.10 2.29
CA GLN A 447 32.86 -10.24 1.12
C GLN A 447 31.46 -9.63 1.02
N GLN A 448 31.39 -8.35 0.67
CA GLN A 448 30.14 -7.65 0.46
C GLN A 448 29.91 -7.44 -1.03
N ILE A 449 28.67 -7.63 -1.45
CA ILE A 449 28.22 -7.40 -2.82
C ILE A 449 27.19 -6.29 -2.80
N SER A 450 27.48 -5.22 -3.54
CA SER A 450 26.56 -4.10 -3.74
C SER A 450 25.39 -4.53 -4.62
N MET A 451 24.19 -4.07 -4.28
CA MET A 451 22.95 -4.43 -4.98
C MET A 451 22.15 -3.19 -5.32
N HIS A 452 22.11 -2.82 -6.60
CA HIS A 452 21.22 -1.78 -7.09
C HIS A 452 19.98 -2.43 -7.70
N THR A 453 18.81 -2.10 -7.13
CA THR A 453 17.54 -2.73 -7.48
C THR A 453 16.66 -1.75 -8.21
N VAL A 454 16.05 -2.20 -9.30
CA VAL A 454 15.28 -1.33 -10.19
C VAL A 454 14.00 -2.00 -10.64
N VAL A 455 12.91 -1.24 -10.69
CA VAL A 455 11.65 -1.64 -11.31
C VAL A 455 11.30 -0.62 -12.39
N VAL A 456 11.28 -1.09 -13.63
CA VAL A 456 10.91 -0.30 -14.80
C VAL A 456 9.45 -0.55 -15.13
N TYR A 457 8.68 0.52 -15.31
CA TYR A 457 7.31 0.47 -15.80
C TYR A 457 7.25 1.08 -17.20
N THR A 458 6.71 0.33 -18.15
CA THR A 458 6.45 0.76 -19.53
C THR A 458 5.05 0.36 -19.95
N LYS A 459 4.53 0.98 -21.00
CA LYS A 459 3.26 0.63 -21.61
C LYS A 459 3.44 0.51 -23.12
N ARG A 460 2.69 -0.36 -23.78
CA ARG A 460 2.57 -0.36 -25.24
C ARG A 460 1.15 0.08 -25.60
N ALA A 461 0.98 0.66 -26.79
CA ALA A 461 -0.32 1.06 -27.27
C ALA A 461 -1.33 -0.10 -27.17
N GLY A 462 -2.46 0.13 -26.49
CA GLY A 462 -3.51 -0.88 -26.29
C GLY A 462 -3.23 -1.96 -25.23
N GLU A 463 -2.07 -1.94 -24.53
CA GLU A 463 -1.72 -2.91 -23.49
C GLU A 463 -1.77 -2.32 -22.06
N ASP A 464 -1.91 -3.22 -21.09
CA ASP A 464 -1.72 -2.90 -19.67
C ASP A 464 -0.25 -2.54 -19.37
N ILE A 465 -0.02 -1.78 -18.30
CA ILE A 465 1.31 -1.41 -17.83
C ILE A 465 2.11 -2.69 -17.51
N LYS A 466 3.28 -2.83 -18.14
CA LYS A 466 4.24 -3.91 -17.88
C LYS A 466 5.31 -3.42 -16.91
N SER A 467 5.66 -4.28 -15.96
CA SER A 467 6.75 -4.03 -15.01
C SER A 467 7.88 -5.04 -15.22
N LYS A 468 9.11 -4.56 -15.38
CA LYS A 468 10.32 -5.41 -15.44
C LYS A 468 11.20 -5.10 -14.23
N CYS A 469 11.65 -6.14 -13.54
CA CYS A 469 12.50 -6.01 -12.36
C CYS A 469 13.95 -6.32 -12.72
N PHE A 470 14.87 -5.51 -12.23
CA PHE A 470 16.31 -5.66 -12.43
C PHE A 470 17.04 -5.65 -11.08
N CYS A 471 18.14 -6.36 -11.03
CA CYS A 471 19.09 -6.34 -9.92
C CYS A 471 20.50 -6.30 -10.52
N THR A 472 21.16 -5.14 -10.47
CA THR A 472 22.55 -5.02 -10.89
C THR A 472 23.47 -5.21 -9.68
N LEU A 473 24.52 -6.01 -9.86
CA LEU A 473 25.41 -6.48 -8.79
C LEU A 473 26.83 -6.03 -9.06
N SER A 474 27.58 -5.66 -8.02
CA SER A 474 28.99 -5.31 -8.14
C SER A 474 29.74 -5.66 -6.86
N GLU A 475 31.02 -6.00 -6.99
CA GLU A 475 31.95 -6.07 -5.85
C GLU A 475 32.31 -4.66 -5.34
N ASN A 476 32.17 -3.65 -6.21
CA ASN A 476 32.38 -2.26 -5.84
C ASN A 476 31.24 -1.76 -4.95
N LEU A 477 31.58 -1.32 -3.74
CA LEU A 477 30.61 -0.80 -2.77
C LEU A 477 30.35 0.70 -2.91
N SER A 478 30.91 1.34 -3.95
CA SER A 478 30.71 2.75 -4.21
C SER A 478 29.25 3.03 -4.56
N HIS A 479 28.72 4.09 -3.95
CA HIS A 479 27.43 4.68 -4.32
C HIS A 479 27.63 6.06 -4.98
N SER A 480 28.81 6.27 -5.60
CA SER A 480 29.10 7.50 -6.32
C SER A 480 28.13 7.68 -7.50
N PRO A 481 27.96 8.91 -8.01
CA PRO A 481 27.25 9.17 -9.26
C PRO A 481 27.71 8.26 -10.40
N SER A 482 29.02 8.05 -10.54
CA SER A 482 29.62 7.14 -11.53
C SER A 482 29.13 5.71 -11.40
N ALA A 483 29.15 5.17 -10.19
CA ALA A 483 28.61 3.84 -9.92
C ALA A 483 27.10 3.77 -10.23
N ILE A 484 26.32 4.78 -9.82
CA ILE A 484 24.87 4.84 -10.12
C ILE A 484 24.63 4.76 -11.64
N TRP A 485 25.37 5.53 -12.44
CA TRP A 485 25.21 5.54 -13.89
C TRP A 485 25.71 4.25 -14.55
N ALA A 486 26.77 3.63 -14.04
CA ALA A 486 27.19 2.30 -14.50
C ALA A 486 26.09 1.25 -14.24
N HIS A 487 25.49 1.27 -13.05
CA HIS A 487 24.34 0.41 -12.70
C HIS A 487 23.07 0.72 -13.51
N LEU A 488 22.89 1.94 -14.00
CA LEU A 488 21.72 2.34 -14.80
C LEU A 488 21.89 2.06 -16.29
N GLN A 489 23.11 2.12 -16.83
CA GLN A 489 23.38 1.99 -18.26
C GLN A 489 22.69 0.75 -18.90
N PRO A 490 22.92 -0.50 -18.41
CA PRO A 490 22.33 -1.66 -19.07
C PRO A 490 20.80 -1.72 -18.93
N ILE A 491 20.22 -0.97 -17.98
CA ILE A 491 18.77 -0.84 -17.83
C ILE A 491 18.23 0.09 -18.90
N LEU A 492 18.90 1.22 -19.14
CA LEU A 492 18.57 2.17 -20.20
C LEU A 492 18.67 1.51 -21.59
N ASP A 493 19.74 0.74 -21.82
CA ASP A 493 19.96 0.01 -23.08
C ASP A 493 18.86 -1.03 -23.35
N SER A 494 18.20 -1.52 -22.30
CA SER A 494 17.11 -2.50 -22.42
C SER A 494 15.73 -1.89 -22.71
N LEU A 495 15.62 -0.56 -22.73
CA LEU A 495 14.35 0.13 -22.96
C LEU A 495 13.93 0.05 -24.44
N PRO A 496 12.62 -0.04 -24.73
CA PRO A 496 12.13 0.04 -26.10
C PRO A 496 12.52 1.36 -26.78
N ALA A 497 12.82 1.33 -28.08
CA ALA A 497 13.15 2.53 -28.85
C ALA A 497 12.01 3.57 -28.92
N THR A 498 10.76 3.16 -28.64
CA THR A 498 9.61 4.07 -28.58
C THR A 498 9.67 5.02 -27.38
N VAL A 499 10.43 4.66 -26.33
CA VAL A 499 10.53 5.46 -25.12
C VAL A 499 11.41 6.67 -25.37
N THR A 500 10.86 7.85 -25.16
CA THR A 500 11.56 9.14 -25.29
C THR A 500 11.50 9.97 -24.01
N ASN A 501 10.59 9.64 -23.09
CA ASN A 501 10.43 10.33 -21.81
C ASN A 501 10.82 9.43 -20.64
N LEU A 502 11.80 9.86 -19.84
CA LEU A 502 12.27 9.11 -18.67
C LEU A 502 11.84 9.75 -17.35
N HIS A 503 11.23 8.96 -16.46
CA HIS A 503 10.82 9.40 -15.13
C HIS A 503 11.49 8.55 -14.06
N PHE A 504 12.60 9.03 -13.51
CA PHE A 504 13.30 8.38 -12.40
C PHE A 504 12.56 8.62 -11.08
N LEU A 505 12.60 7.63 -10.20
CA LEU A 505 12.02 7.67 -8.86
C LEU A 505 12.95 7.03 -7.82
N SER A 506 13.23 7.72 -6.71
CA SER A 506 14.15 7.24 -5.64
C SER A 506 13.88 7.90 -4.27
N ASP A 507 14.46 7.36 -3.20
CA ASP A 507 14.39 7.89 -1.81
C ASP A 507 15.25 9.14 -1.57
N GLY A 508 16.04 9.55 -2.55
CA GLY A 508 16.77 10.82 -2.56
C GLY A 508 17.81 11.06 -1.45
N PRO A 509 18.53 10.07 -0.86
CA PRO A 509 19.63 10.37 0.03
C PRO A 509 20.68 11.22 -0.67
N VAL A 510 21.15 12.26 0.03
CA VAL A 510 22.14 13.22 -0.48
C VAL A 510 23.50 12.60 -0.81
N THR A 511 23.80 11.43 -0.26
CA THR A 511 25.02 10.68 -0.55
C THR A 511 24.94 9.89 -1.86
N GLN A 512 23.75 9.72 -2.45
CA GLN A 512 23.53 8.86 -3.63
C GLN A 512 22.83 9.63 -4.76
N TYR A 513 21.50 9.78 -4.70
CA TYR A 513 20.70 10.26 -5.84
C TYR A 513 20.46 11.77 -5.86
N ARG A 514 20.51 12.46 -4.71
CA ARG A 514 20.14 13.88 -4.58
C ARG A 514 21.36 14.75 -4.25
N ASN A 515 22.26 14.92 -5.22
CA ASN A 515 23.47 15.74 -5.03
C ASN A 515 23.87 16.55 -6.27
N LYS A 516 24.77 17.51 -6.07
CA LYS A 516 25.24 18.45 -7.11
C LYS A 516 25.87 17.76 -8.33
N ILE A 517 26.54 16.62 -8.13
CA ILE A 517 27.20 15.89 -9.21
C ILE A 517 26.14 15.17 -10.04
N MET A 518 25.18 14.50 -9.40
CA MET A 518 24.02 13.91 -10.08
C MET A 518 23.27 14.96 -10.92
N PHE A 519 23.07 16.17 -10.40
CA PHE A 519 22.41 17.24 -11.15
C PHE A 519 23.21 17.66 -12.38
N LYS A 520 24.53 17.80 -12.26
CA LYS A 520 25.39 18.09 -13.41
C LYS A 520 25.27 16.99 -14.46
N VAL A 521 25.41 15.72 -14.06
CA VAL A 521 25.34 14.58 -14.99
C VAL A 521 23.98 14.51 -15.69
N LEU A 522 22.88 14.70 -14.95
CA LEU A 522 21.54 14.76 -15.53
C LEU A 522 21.40 15.86 -16.58
N ALA A 523 21.98 17.04 -16.32
CA ALA A 523 21.86 18.19 -17.20
C ALA A 523 22.74 18.10 -18.46
N THR A 524 23.90 17.45 -18.36
CA THR A 524 24.95 17.55 -19.38
C THR A 524 25.30 16.23 -20.07
N LYS A 525 24.92 15.07 -19.51
CA LYS A 525 25.38 13.75 -19.98
C LYS A 525 24.27 12.72 -20.19
N LEU A 526 23.04 12.98 -19.72
CA LEU A 526 21.98 11.99 -19.82
C LEU A 526 21.62 11.61 -21.27
N GLU A 527 21.66 12.58 -22.19
CA GLU A 527 21.46 12.35 -23.62
C GLU A 527 22.52 11.42 -24.22
N GLU A 528 23.77 11.52 -23.78
CA GLU A 528 24.86 10.62 -24.21
C GLU A 528 24.59 9.17 -23.75
N PHE A 529 23.93 8.98 -22.60
CA PHE A 529 23.57 7.66 -22.09
C PHE A 529 22.28 7.08 -22.66
N TYR A 530 21.40 7.93 -23.18
CA TYR A 530 20.13 7.52 -23.77
C TYR A 530 19.78 8.40 -24.98
N PRO A 531 20.22 8.05 -26.20
CA PRO A 531 20.08 8.91 -27.37
C PRO A 531 18.63 9.21 -27.80
N ASN A 532 17.67 8.36 -27.43
CA ASN A 532 16.25 8.56 -27.77
C ASN A 532 15.55 9.57 -26.85
N LEU A 533 16.28 10.17 -25.89
CA LEU A 533 15.70 11.05 -24.89
C LEU A 533 15.16 12.34 -25.52
N MET A 534 13.95 12.72 -25.10
CA MET A 534 13.38 14.05 -25.34
C MET A 534 13.24 14.82 -24.02
N ASN A 535 12.64 14.18 -23.02
CA ASN A 535 12.39 14.80 -21.72
C ASN A 535 12.74 13.83 -20.59
N PHE A 536 13.14 14.38 -19.45
CA PHE A 536 13.31 13.58 -18.25
C PHE A 536 12.83 14.30 -16.99
N SER A 537 12.50 13.50 -16.00
CA SER A 537 12.33 13.98 -14.63
C SER A 537 12.97 13.03 -13.64
N TRP A 538 13.59 13.56 -12.59
CA TRP A 538 13.97 12.79 -11.41
C TRP A 538 13.07 13.20 -10.24
N ASN A 539 12.35 12.23 -9.71
CA ASN A 539 11.38 12.43 -8.63
C ASN A 539 11.91 11.78 -7.36
N TYR A 540 11.77 12.50 -6.25
CA TYR A 540 12.22 12.05 -4.94
C TYR A 540 11.04 11.86 -4.01
N HIS A 541 11.03 10.76 -3.29
CA HIS A 541 10.12 10.58 -2.17
C HIS A 541 10.46 11.53 -1.02
N GLU A 542 9.47 11.78 -0.16
CA GLU A 542 9.71 12.52 1.07
C GLU A 542 10.58 11.67 2.03
N SER A 543 11.41 12.35 2.82
CA SER A 543 12.47 11.70 3.60
C SER A 543 11.91 10.66 4.57
N GLY A 544 12.42 9.42 4.51
CA GLY A 544 11.97 8.32 5.36
C GLY A 544 10.65 7.65 4.93
N HIS A 545 10.14 7.98 3.73
CA HIS A 545 8.88 7.47 3.20
C HIS A 545 8.97 6.86 1.79
N GLY A 546 10.16 6.68 1.23
CA GLY A 546 10.29 6.26 -0.16
C GLY A 546 10.37 4.75 -0.42
N LYS A 547 10.31 3.93 0.64
CA LYS A 547 10.24 2.46 0.51
C LYS A 547 9.32 2.03 -0.62
N GLY A 548 9.87 1.25 -1.54
CA GLY A 548 9.37 1.12 -2.89
C GLY A 548 9.22 -0.30 -3.39
N ALA A 549 8.95 -0.42 -4.69
CA ALA A 549 9.02 -1.69 -5.40
C ALA A 549 10.45 -2.28 -5.46
N PRO A 550 11.53 -1.47 -5.61
CA PRO A 550 12.92 -1.93 -5.57
C PRO A 550 13.30 -2.69 -4.30
N ASP A 551 12.84 -2.24 -3.12
CA ASP A 551 13.03 -2.96 -1.85
C ASP A 551 12.55 -4.41 -1.92
N GLY A 552 11.41 -4.63 -2.59
CA GLY A 552 10.84 -5.96 -2.79
C GLY A 552 11.72 -6.85 -3.66
N VAL A 553 12.39 -6.27 -4.67
CA VAL A 553 13.36 -6.97 -5.53
C VAL A 553 14.58 -7.37 -4.69
N GLY A 554 15.19 -6.41 -3.99
CA GLY A 554 16.36 -6.66 -3.14
C GLY A 554 16.07 -7.68 -2.03
N ALA A 555 14.93 -7.55 -1.36
CA ALA A 555 14.49 -8.52 -0.36
C ALA A 555 14.29 -9.92 -0.99
N THR A 556 13.73 -10.02 -2.19
CA THR A 556 13.55 -11.32 -2.88
C THR A 556 14.89 -11.97 -3.19
N CYS A 557 15.83 -11.24 -3.80
CA CYS A 557 17.16 -11.75 -4.13
C CYS A 557 17.88 -12.28 -2.88
N LYS A 558 18.02 -11.45 -1.84
CA LYS A 558 18.75 -11.85 -0.62
C LYS A 558 18.10 -13.03 0.10
N ARG A 559 16.77 -13.12 0.11
CA ARG A 559 16.05 -14.25 0.73
C ARG A 559 16.26 -15.55 -0.02
N THR A 560 16.27 -15.50 -1.34
CA THR A 560 16.51 -16.67 -2.17
C THR A 560 17.90 -17.22 -1.90
N ALA A 561 18.92 -16.34 -1.90
CA ALA A 561 20.28 -16.70 -1.53
C ALA A 561 20.38 -17.24 -0.10
N ASP A 562 19.87 -16.51 0.90
CA ASP A 562 19.90 -16.95 2.30
C ASP A 562 19.20 -18.30 2.51
N LYS A 563 18.16 -18.61 1.74
CA LYS A 563 17.46 -19.90 1.80
C LYS A 563 18.33 -21.03 1.27
N LEU A 564 19.05 -20.81 0.17
CA LEU A 564 19.92 -21.83 -0.43
C LEU A 564 21.15 -22.10 0.45
N VAL A 565 21.72 -21.05 1.04
CA VAL A 565 22.75 -21.17 2.08
C VAL A 565 22.26 -22.02 3.23
N ALA A 566 21.08 -21.73 3.77
CA ALA A 566 20.47 -22.55 4.82
C ALA A 566 20.12 -23.99 4.38
N SER A 567 20.17 -24.30 3.09
CA SER A 567 19.89 -25.62 2.52
C SER A 567 21.18 -26.38 2.11
N GLY A 568 22.36 -25.87 2.44
CA GLY A 568 23.64 -26.53 2.12
C GLY A 568 24.41 -25.94 0.94
N THR A 569 24.02 -24.80 0.38
CA THR A 569 24.71 -24.19 -0.79
C THR A 569 25.59 -23.01 -0.37
N ASP A 570 26.89 -23.07 -0.67
CA ASP A 570 27.78 -21.94 -0.44
C ASP A 570 27.55 -20.81 -1.45
N ILE A 571 27.60 -19.57 -0.98
CA ILE A 571 27.58 -18.36 -1.82
C ILE A 571 28.76 -17.50 -1.38
N SER A 572 29.90 -17.76 -1.99
CA SER A 572 31.20 -17.22 -1.56
C SER A 572 31.66 -16.02 -2.39
N SER A 573 31.21 -15.91 -3.64
CA SER A 573 31.60 -14.85 -4.56
C SER A 573 30.40 -14.15 -5.25
N LEU A 574 30.70 -13.12 -6.05
CA LEU A 574 29.73 -12.44 -6.91
C LEU A 574 29.14 -13.38 -7.97
N GLU A 575 29.97 -14.27 -8.53
CA GLU A 575 29.56 -15.24 -9.55
C GLU A 575 28.56 -16.24 -8.97
N ASP A 576 28.87 -16.81 -7.80
CA ASP A 576 27.96 -17.72 -7.08
C ASP A 576 26.60 -17.05 -6.85
N PHE A 577 26.63 -15.81 -6.33
CA PHE A 577 25.42 -15.06 -6.03
C PHE A 577 24.62 -14.78 -7.30
N THR A 578 25.29 -14.41 -8.40
CA THR A 578 24.65 -14.15 -9.69
C THR A 578 23.99 -15.40 -10.25
N GLN A 579 24.69 -16.53 -10.28
CA GLN A 579 24.17 -17.80 -10.78
C GLN A 579 22.96 -18.27 -9.95
N VAL A 580 23.05 -18.16 -8.63
CA VAL A 580 21.96 -18.46 -7.71
C VAL A 580 20.72 -17.64 -8.04
N LEU A 581 20.88 -16.32 -8.24
CA LEU A 581 19.75 -15.44 -8.54
C LEU A 581 19.18 -15.69 -9.93
N GLN A 582 20.00 -15.86 -10.96
CA GLN A 582 19.53 -16.15 -12.32
C GLN A 582 18.72 -17.46 -12.38
N LYS A 583 19.17 -18.50 -11.67
CA LYS A 583 18.49 -19.81 -11.63
C LYS A 583 17.17 -19.77 -10.84
N ASN A 584 17.11 -19.01 -9.75
CA ASN A 584 16.01 -19.08 -8.78
C ASN A 584 15.06 -17.87 -8.78
N CYS A 585 15.41 -16.79 -9.48
CA CYS A 585 14.60 -15.57 -9.60
C CYS A 585 14.34 -15.21 -11.08
N PRO A 586 13.64 -16.07 -11.87
CA PRO A 586 13.50 -15.88 -13.32
C PRO A 586 12.76 -14.59 -13.74
N ASN A 587 12.02 -13.97 -12.83
CA ASN A 587 11.31 -12.71 -13.07
C ASN A 587 12.16 -11.46 -12.78
N ILE A 588 13.41 -11.63 -12.36
CA ILE A 588 14.36 -10.54 -12.06
C ILE A 588 15.53 -10.70 -13.03
N THR A 589 15.76 -9.70 -13.86
CA THR A 589 16.95 -9.66 -14.72
C THR A 589 18.16 -9.28 -13.87
N VAL A 590 19.13 -10.20 -13.75
CA VAL A 590 20.34 -10.02 -12.94
C VAL A 590 21.50 -9.70 -13.86
N LEU A 591 22.23 -8.64 -13.56
CA LEU A 591 23.33 -8.11 -14.37
C LEU A 591 24.53 -7.79 -13.48
N ILE A 592 25.74 -8.02 -13.98
CA ILE A 592 26.99 -7.70 -13.27
C ILE A 592 27.52 -6.35 -13.78
N ILE A 593 28.02 -5.53 -12.86
CA ILE A 593 28.71 -4.27 -13.12
C ILE A 593 30.13 -4.38 -12.57
N THR A 594 31.10 -4.23 -13.46
CA THR A 594 32.53 -4.35 -13.15
C THR A 594 33.13 -3.01 -12.73
N ASP A 595 34.32 -3.04 -12.13
CA ASP A 595 35.08 -1.81 -11.85
C ASP A 595 35.44 -1.03 -13.12
N ALA A 596 35.65 -1.72 -14.23
CA ALA A 596 35.90 -1.09 -15.52
C ALA A 596 34.70 -0.27 -16.01
N ASP A 597 33.48 -0.79 -15.81
CA ASP A 597 32.24 -0.06 -16.16
C ASP A 597 32.10 1.22 -15.33
N ILE A 598 32.46 1.16 -14.04
CA ILE A 598 32.41 2.32 -13.14
C ILE A 598 33.50 3.32 -13.51
N ALA A 599 34.72 2.85 -13.79
CA ALA A 599 35.84 3.68 -14.21
C ALA A 599 35.57 4.41 -15.54
N ASP A 600 34.91 3.76 -16.51
CA ASP A 600 34.45 4.40 -17.76
C ASP A 600 33.52 5.60 -17.46
N LYS A 601 32.59 5.44 -16.52
CA LYS A 601 31.70 6.55 -16.13
C LYS A 601 32.45 7.64 -15.36
N GLU A 602 33.40 7.26 -14.49
CA GLU A 602 34.24 8.24 -13.77
C GLU A 602 35.03 9.13 -14.72
N ALA A 603 35.64 8.55 -15.76
CA ALA A 603 36.35 9.29 -16.80
C ALA A 603 35.43 10.29 -17.54
N LYS A 604 34.18 9.90 -17.80
CA LYS A 604 33.18 10.78 -18.46
C LYS A 604 32.66 11.89 -17.55
N PHE A 605 32.81 11.76 -16.23
CA PHE A 605 32.27 12.68 -15.24
C PHE A 605 33.27 13.70 -14.71
N GLU A 606 34.40 13.89 -15.40
CA GLU A 606 35.53 14.72 -14.96
C GLU A 606 35.10 15.90 -14.08
N PRO A 607 35.61 15.97 -12.84
CA PRO A 607 35.19 16.96 -11.88
C PRO A 607 35.68 18.32 -12.34
N ALA A 608 34.77 19.13 -12.89
CA ALA A 608 34.99 20.56 -13.00
C ALA A 608 35.42 21.08 -11.61
N LYS A 609 36.53 21.84 -11.53
CA LYS A 609 37.11 22.34 -10.28
C LYS A 609 36.07 23.00 -9.35
N THR A 610 35.00 23.55 -9.92
CA THR A 610 33.86 24.11 -9.18
C THR A 610 32.54 23.67 -9.84
N ILE A 611 31.78 22.80 -9.17
CA ILE A 611 30.42 22.42 -9.60
C ILE A 611 29.40 23.36 -8.97
N LYS A 612 28.54 23.98 -9.79
CA LYS A 612 27.46 24.85 -9.32
C LYS A 612 26.54 24.08 -8.36
N THR A 613 26.32 24.64 -7.17
CA THR A 613 25.46 24.06 -6.14
C THR A 613 24.08 24.68 -6.16
N PHE A 614 23.07 23.92 -5.74
CA PHE A 614 21.72 24.44 -5.56
C PHE A 614 21.39 24.64 -4.07
N THR A 615 21.17 25.89 -3.66
CA THR A 615 20.76 26.22 -2.30
C THR A 615 19.35 25.71 -2.05
N GLY A 616 19.16 24.90 -1.00
CA GLY A 616 17.87 24.27 -0.72
C GLY A 616 17.64 22.94 -1.44
N THR A 617 18.70 22.20 -1.77
CA THR A 617 18.63 20.86 -2.40
C THR A 617 17.64 19.91 -1.71
N LEU A 618 17.54 19.92 -0.38
CA LEU A 618 16.60 19.07 0.36
C LEU A 618 15.12 19.43 0.14
N LYS A 619 14.83 20.66 -0.31
CA LYS A 619 13.47 21.10 -0.66
C LYS A 619 13.06 20.64 -2.05
N VAL A 620 13.98 20.12 -2.88
CA VAL A 620 13.70 19.73 -4.27
C VAL A 620 13.17 18.31 -4.33
N HIS A 621 11.91 18.16 -4.70
CA HIS A 621 11.27 16.84 -4.86
C HIS A 621 11.15 16.40 -6.31
N GLN A 622 11.28 17.31 -7.26
CA GLN A 622 11.33 16.98 -8.67
C GLN A 622 12.36 17.84 -9.39
N ILE A 623 13.10 17.21 -10.28
CA ILE A 623 14.00 17.83 -11.25
C ILE A 623 13.46 17.51 -12.62
N CYS A 624 13.33 18.50 -13.49
CA CYS A 624 12.93 18.31 -14.89
C CYS A 624 14.03 18.84 -15.82
N GLY A 625 14.23 18.17 -16.94
CA GLY A 625 15.11 18.61 -18.02
C GLY A 625 14.61 18.11 -19.38
N SER A 626 15.14 18.71 -20.44
CA SER A 626 14.78 18.41 -21.82
C SER A 626 16.00 18.57 -22.71
N VAL A 627 16.10 17.76 -23.76
CA VAL A 627 17.19 17.88 -24.74
C VAL A 627 17.10 19.18 -25.54
N PHE A 628 15.90 19.78 -25.65
CA PHE A 628 15.72 21.10 -26.27
C PHE A 628 16.30 22.25 -25.44
N LEU A 629 16.56 22.03 -24.15
CA LEU A 629 17.17 22.99 -23.24
C LEU A 629 18.34 22.32 -22.50
N PRO A 630 19.44 21.99 -23.22
CA PRO A 630 20.57 21.29 -22.64
C PRO A 630 21.23 22.13 -21.54
N ASN A 631 21.89 21.48 -20.58
CA ASN A 631 22.56 22.13 -19.44
C ASN A 631 21.61 22.85 -18.45
N ARG A 632 20.29 22.76 -18.64
CA ARG A 632 19.30 23.45 -17.80
C ARG A 632 18.40 22.47 -17.08
N LEU A 633 18.31 22.63 -15.76
CA LEU A 633 17.39 21.88 -14.91
C LEU A 633 16.37 22.80 -14.25
N ILE A 634 15.11 22.40 -14.27
CA ILE A 634 14.04 23.05 -13.52
C ILE A 634 13.91 22.33 -12.18
N MET A 635 14.14 23.07 -11.09
CA MET A 635 14.06 22.57 -9.72
C MET A 635 12.67 22.85 -9.17
N LYS A 636 11.97 21.82 -8.68
CA LYS A 636 10.61 21.92 -8.14
C LYS A 636 10.50 21.41 -6.72
N SER A 637 9.70 22.08 -5.90
CA SER A 637 9.46 21.70 -4.51
C SER A 637 8.57 20.47 -4.35
N LEU A 638 7.79 20.15 -5.37
CA LEU A 638 6.89 18.99 -5.46
C LEU A 638 6.78 18.53 -6.93
N SER A 639 6.43 17.26 -7.14
CA SER A 639 6.32 16.66 -8.48
C SER A 639 5.05 17.09 -9.20
N CYS A 640 5.16 17.75 -10.36
CA CYS A 640 4.06 17.89 -11.32
C CYS A 640 4.39 17.19 -12.63
N PHE A 641 3.37 16.54 -13.22
CA PHE A 641 3.43 15.95 -14.57
C PHE A 641 2.44 16.63 -15.52
N CYS A 642 2.03 17.85 -15.16
CA CYS A 642 1.31 18.76 -16.03
C CYS A 642 2.22 19.32 -17.14
N ASN A 643 1.62 19.86 -18.20
CA ASN A 643 2.20 20.16 -19.52
C ASN A 643 3.76 20.26 -19.57
N PRO A 644 4.44 19.42 -20.38
CA PRO A 644 5.91 19.28 -20.35
C PRO A 644 6.68 20.58 -20.63
N ASP A 645 6.14 21.43 -21.51
CA ASP A 645 6.92 22.51 -22.12
C ASP A 645 6.92 23.81 -21.29
N ASN A 646 5.99 23.99 -20.35
CA ASN A 646 5.85 25.26 -19.60
C ASN A 646 5.13 25.11 -18.25
N CYS A 647 5.51 24.11 -17.45
CA CYS A 647 4.94 23.92 -16.11
C CYS A 647 5.70 24.72 -15.03
N ASP A 648 5.08 25.82 -14.58
CA ASP A 648 5.56 26.64 -13.44
C ASP A 648 5.07 26.17 -12.06
N HIS A 649 4.24 25.12 -12.00
CA HIS A 649 3.80 24.57 -10.71
C HIS A 649 5.00 24.11 -9.87
N PHE A 650 5.00 24.55 -8.60
CA PHE A 650 6.02 24.21 -7.59
C PHE A 650 7.46 24.57 -7.98
N LYS A 651 7.65 25.42 -9.01
CA LYS A 651 8.97 25.86 -9.46
C LYS A 651 9.67 26.64 -8.36
N LEU A 652 10.83 26.15 -7.95
CA LEU A 652 11.72 26.84 -7.03
C LEU A 652 12.65 27.78 -7.80
N SER A 653 13.32 27.24 -8.81
CA SER A 653 14.26 27.99 -9.64
C SER A 653 14.74 27.13 -10.82
N ILE A 654 15.62 27.71 -11.62
CA ILE A 654 16.35 27.02 -12.68
C ILE A 654 17.82 26.90 -12.28
N LEU A 655 18.39 25.71 -12.42
CA LEU A 655 19.82 25.47 -12.33
C LEU A 655 20.39 25.34 -13.74
N ASP A 656 21.13 26.36 -14.16
CA ASP A 656 21.77 26.42 -15.47
C ASP A 656 23.29 26.22 -15.37
N PHE A 657 23.82 25.31 -16.17
CA PHE A 657 25.25 24.99 -16.30
C PHE A 657 25.91 25.59 -17.56
N SER A 658 25.18 26.39 -18.35
CA SER A 658 25.67 27.04 -19.58
C SER A 658 26.81 28.05 -19.39
N GLN A 659 27.19 28.39 -18.15
CA GLN A 659 28.25 29.35 -17.84
C GLN A 659 29.21 28.85 -16.75
N THR A 660 30.24 28.12 -17.15
CA THR A 660 31.50 27.99 -16.40
C THR A 660 32.67 28.51 -17.24
N LYS A 661 32.61 29.77 -17.67
CA LYS A 661 33.82 30.59 -17.89
C LYS A 661 33.94 31.53 -16.68
N SER A 662 35.17 31.66 -16.17
CA SER A 662 35.52 32.43 -14.99
C SER A 662 34.80 33.78 -14.94
N LYS A 663 34.22 34.13 -13.78
CA LYS A 663 33.93 35.52 -13.48
C LYS A 663 35.26 36.28 -13.47
N SER A 664 35.62 36.91 -14.59
CA SER A 664 36.51 38.06 -14.52
C SER A 664 35.78 39.12 -13.70
N ARG A 665 36.46 39.58 -12.66
CA ARG A 665 36.00 40.64 -11.78
C ARG A 665 35.83 41.88 -12.66
N TRP A 666 34.64 42.45 -12.70
CA TRP A 666 34.41 43.72 -13.39
C TRP A 666 35.30 44.78 -12.72
N CYS A 667 36.32 45.24 -13.43
CA CYS A 667 37.07 46.44 -13.09
C CYS A 667 36.23 47.62 -13.60
N ILE A 668 35.73 48.42 -12.66
CA ILE A 668 35.26 49.77 -12.93
C ILE A 668 36.53 50.55 -13.26
N ASP A 669 36.86 50.74 -14.53
CA ASP A 669 37.81 51.76 -15.00
C ASP A 669 37.95 51.82 -16.53
N ASN A 670 36.89 51.53 -17.31
CA ASN A 670 36.90 51.80 -18.76
C ASN A 670 35.49 52.06 -19.31
N VAL A 671 34.87 53.16 -18.87
CA VAL A 671 33.78 53.80 -19.64
C VAL A 671 33.94 55.32 -19.56
N TYR A 672 34.91 55.84 -20.30
CA TYR A 672 34.86 57.19 -20.85
C TYR A 672 35.16 57.12 -22.35
N SER A 673 34.49 58.01 -23.08
CA SER A 673 34.47 58.20 -24.54
C SER A 673 33.54 57.24 -25.30
N SER A 674 32.68 57.69 -26.23
CA SER A 674 32.16 59.01 -26.59
C SER A 674 31.23 58.78 -27.79
N ALA A 675 30.11 59.51 -27.80
CA ALA A 675 29.42 60.05 -28.98
C ALA A 675 28.41 59.20 -29.79
N CYS A 676 27.39 59.98 -30.18
CA CYS A 676 26.32 59.89 -31.20
C CYS A 676 25.26 58.78 -31.05
N ASP A 677 24.00 59.08 -30.70
CA ASP A 677 22.96 59.99 -31.22
C ASP A 677 21.92 59.16 -31.99
N THR A 678 20.71 59.06 -31.43
CA THR A 678 19.44 59.58 -31.99
C THR A 678 18.23 58.83 -31.41
N ASP A 679 17.44 59.60 -30.66
CA ASP A 679 15.99 59.78 -30.77
C ASP A 679 15.07 58.55 -30.83
N TYR A 680 14.34 58.31 -29.73
CA TYR A 680 12.91 58.69 -29.63
C TYR A 680 12.44 58.44 -28.19
N GLU A 681 12.03 59.51 -27.52
CA GLU A 681 11.42 59.51 -26.17
C GLU A 681 9.90 59.88 -26.33
N PRO A 682 9.10 60.09 -25.27
CA PRO A 682 8.22 59.10 -24.65
C PRO A 682 6.78 59.62 -24.45
N LEU A 683 5.85 58.81 -23.92
CA LEU A 683 4.69 59.30 -23.14
C LEU A 683 4.34 58.24 -22.07
N SER A 684 4.34 58.39 -20.74
CA SER A 684 4.31 59.46 -19.72
C SER A 684 3.04 59.40 -18.84
N ILE A 685 3.26 59.22 -17.51
CA ILE A 685 2.66 59.97 -16.38
C ILE A 685 1.16 59.66 -16.06
N ARG A 686 0.72 59.28 -14.84
CA ARG A 686 0.68 60.00 -13.53
C ARG A 686 0.48 59.01 -12.38
N LEU A 687 1.31 58.99 -11.33
CA LEU A 687 1.40 59.89 -10.15
C LEU A 687 0.21 59.85 -9.19
N THR A 688 0.46 59.49 -7.92
CA THR A 688 0.25 60.42 -6.78
C THR A 688 1.21 60.10 -5.62
N LYS A 689 1.67 61.19 -4.99
CA LYS A 689 2.68 61.33 -3.92
C LYS A 689 2.04 61.36 -2.52
N LYS A 690 2.86 61.13 -1.48
CA LYS A 690 3.07 61.99 -0.28
C LYS A 690 4.15 61.32 0.61
N SER A 691 5.43 61.73 0.56
CA SER A 691 6.12 62.71 1.42
C SER A 691 5.84 62.55 2.93
N THR A 692 6.82 62.36 3.82
CA THR A 692 7.82 63.35 4.29
C THR A 692 8.82 62.64 5.26
N LYS A 693 10.14 62.78 5.08
CA LYS A 693 11.09 63.67 5.84
C LYS A 693 11.14 63.38 7.37
N LYS A 694 12.26 63.35 8.11
CA LYS A 694 13.71 63.60 7.90
C LYS A 694 14.37 63.46 9.30
N LYS A 695 15.60 62.92 9.42
CA LYS A 695 16.80 63.60 9.99
C LYS A 695 17.85 62.63 10.60
N HIS A 696 19.09 62.87 10.13
CA HIS A 696 20.39 62.51 10.69
C HIS A 696 20.57 63.00 12.13
N HIS A 697 21.36 62.34 12.97
CA HIS A 697 22.81 62.47 13.26
C HIS A 697 22.96 61.82 14.66
N SER A 698 24.06 61.29 15.19
CA SER A 698 25.48 61.30 14.93
C SER A 698 26.09 60.32 15.97
N LYS A 699 27.25 59.73 15.61
CA LYS A 699 28.28 59.12 16.50
C LYS A 699 28.55 59.96 17.78
N PRO A 700 29.19 59.43 18.86
CA PRO A 700 30.51 58.78 18.75
C PRO A 700 30.95 57.75 19.80
N SER A 701 32.19 57.26 19.57
CA SER A 701 33.25 56.86 20.52
C SER A 701 33.03 55.72 21.52
N SER A 702 34.03 55.00 22.01
CA SER A 702 35.34 54.54 21.52
C SER A 702 36.01 53.80 22.69
N SER A 703 36.81 52.77 22.36
CA SER A 703 37.97 52.28 23.14
C SER A 703 37.65 51.58 24.48
N ARG A 704 38.44 50.61 24.99
CA ARG A 704 39.88 50.37 24.82
C ARG A 704 40.26 49.00 25.39
N THR A 705 41.25 48.35 24.75
CA THR A 705 42.33 47.47 25.31
C THR A 705 41.94 46.16 26.03
N LEU A 706 42.67 45.04 25.98
CA LEU A 706 44.06 44.64 25.70
C LEU A 706 44.03 43.28 24.96
N ARG A 707 45.06 42.64 24.42
CA ARG A 707 46.43 42.92 23.92
C ARG A 707 46.96 41.52 23.58
N SER A 708 47.49 41.33 22.38
CA SER A 708 48.11 40.10 21.91
C SER A 708 49.44 39.79 22.60
N GLN A 709 49.85 38.53 22.64
CA GLN A 709 51.23 38.15 22.35
C GLN A 709 51.30 36.84 21.55
N LYS A 710 52.34 36.78 20.73
CA LYS A 710 52.55 35.96 19.53
C LYS A 710 53.86 35.17 19.72
N HIS A 711 53.92 34.01 19.07
CA HIS A 711 55.08 33.40 18.40
C HIS A 711 56.23 32.69 19.17
N THR A 712 56.71 31.64 18.49
CA THR A 712 58.05 30.99 18.47
C THR A 712 58.44 30.27 19.76
N ARG A 713 58.72 28.97 19.77
CA ARG A 713 59.48 28.09 18.86
C ARG A 713 58.85 26.71 18.78
#